data_AF-A0A1G6YM10-F1
#
_entry.id   AF-A0A1G6YM10-F1
#
_cell.length_a   1.000
_cell.length_b   1.000
_cell.length_c   1.000
_cell.angle_alpha   90.00
_cell.angle_beta   90.00
_cell.angle_gamma   90.00
#
_symmetry.space_group_name_H-M   'P 1'
#
loop_
_entity.id
_entity.type
_entity.pdbx_description
1 polymer ?
#
loop_
_entity_poly.entity_id
_entity_poly.type
_entity_poly.pdbx_seq_one_letter_code
_entity_poly.pdbx_strand_id
1 'polypeptide(L)'
;AAGTNRNVAITATNGQAFLGAVSATGNADVTGSSVDVSSSGVSLTSATATNGALSLVATSGDVLVDTASATGGDATLTAFSNVKGRTSNGRAAISANNIAVTATNGVAFLGAVSAPGSATVTGSSVDVSAASISLDSATATNGALSLVATSGDVLVDTASATNGNATISAFNNVKGRTSNGRATVSAAGTSRNVAITATNGQAFLGAVSATGNASVTGSSVDVSSSSISLTSATATNGALSLVATDGDLLVDTASATNGDATLTSSGAVRGRTSNGRAAVSSAGSNRNIAILASGGQAYLGAVSATGNADVTGVSVDVSSTGVSLTSATATNGALSLVATSGDVLVDTASATGGDATLTAFSNVKGRTSNGRAAISANNIAVTATNGLAFLGAVSAPGSATVTGSSVDVSSSGISLDSATATNGALSLVATSGDVLVDTASATNGNATITAFNSVAGRAEGARAAVSAAGSNRNVAITATNGQAYLGAVSATGNADVSGSSVDVASSGVSLTSATATNGSLSLVATSGDVLVDTASATGGDATLTAFSNVKGRTSNGRAAISANNIAVTATNGVAFLGAVSAPGSATVTGSSVDVSAAGISLDSATATNGALSLVATSGDVLVDTASATNGNATITAFNNVKGRTSNGRTTVSARGGIFDVAITATNGQAFLGAISANGNVGVIGASVDILSTGISLTSATATNGALSLVATSGDVHADTVSSTNGDATITAFNTVRGRANGGRTAVSAAGANRNVAITATNGQAFLGAVSATGNADVTGSSVDVSSTGVSLTSATVTNGNLSLVATSGDVLLDTGSAANGNATLLAA
;
A
#
# COMPACT_ATOMS: atom_id res chain seq x y z
N ALA A 1 -92.43 18.36 5.88
CA ALA A 1 -93.04 19.72 5.92
C ALA A 1 -92.34 20.60 4.90
N ALA A 2 -93.09 21.28 4.03
CA ALA A 2 -92.55 22.21 3.04
C ALA A 2 -93.18 23.59 3.28
N GLY A 3 -92.37 24.58 3.64
CA GLY A 3 -92.83 25.94 3.91
C GLY A 3 -91.92 26.93 3.22
N THR A 4 -92.47 27.70 2.28
CA THR A 4 -91.79 28.83 1.67
C THR A 4 -91.76 29.98 2.70
N ASN A 5 -90.60 30.22 3.32
CA ASN A 5 -90.31 31.28 4.33
C ASN A 5 -90.66 31.03 5.80
N ARG A 6 -90.56 29.80 6.33
CA ARG A 6 -90.65 29.56 7.78
C ARG A 6 -89.56 28.62 8.28
N ASN A 7 -89.04 28.90 9.48
CA ASN A 7 -88.28 27.92 10.24
C ASN A 7 -89.20 26.71 10.53
N VAL A 8 -88.72 25.50 10.29
CA VAL A 8 -89.42 24.25 10.55
C VAL A 8 -88.69 23.55 11.69
N ALA A 9 -89.33 23.43 12.85
CA ALA A 9 -88.83 22.64 13.97
C ALA A 9 -89.79 21.47 14.23
N ILE A 10 -89.26 20.25 14.20
CA ILE A 10 -90.03 19.02 14.47
C ILE A 10 -89.43 18.38 15.72
N THR A 11 -90.21 18.35 16.80
CA THR A 11 -89.79 17.78 18.08
C THR A 11 -90.72 16.62 18.45
N ALA A 12 -90.17 15.40 18.49
CA ALA A 12 -90.86 14.21 18.98
C ALA A 12 -90.42 13.91 20.42
N THR A 13 -91.04 14.56 21.40
CA THR A 13 -90.73 14.37 22.82
C THR A 13 -91.03 12.92 23.24
N ASN A 14 -90.01 12.16 23.65
CA ASN A 14 -90.07 10.74 24.03
C ASN A 14 -90.51 9.76 22.91
N GLY A 15 -90.58 10.22 21.66
CA GLY A 15 -91.00 9.40 20.50
C GLY A 15 -89.94 9.35 19.40
N GLN A 16 -90.17 8.52 18.38
CA GLN A 16 -89.33 8.47 17.18
C GLN A 16 -89.82 9.49 16.16
N ALA A 17 -88.90 10.20 15.49
CA ALA A 17 -89.24 11.10 14.39
C ALA A 17 -88.98 10.39 13.04
N PHE A 18 -90.04 9.80 12.45
CA PHE A 18 -90.02 9.22 11.10
C PHE A 18 -90.54 10.22 10.07
N LEU A 19 -89.71 10.61 9.10
CA LEU A 19 -90.01 11.71 8.18
C LEU A 19 -89.66 11.34 6.72
N GLY A 20 -90.61 11.50 5.81
CA GLY A 20 -90.38 11.24 4.36
C GLY A 20 -89.80 12.41 3.56
N ALA A 21 -89.94 13.66 4.03
CA ALA A 21 -89.27 14.83 3.45
C ALA A 21 -89.36 16.04 4.40
N VAL A 22 -88.21 16.65 4.69
CA VAL A 22 -88.11 17.93 5.41
C VAL A 22 -87.25 18.88 4.60
N SER A 23 -87.83 20.01 4.21
CA SER A 23 -87.14 21.06 3.47
C SER A 23 -87.72 22.42 3.88
N ALA A 24 -86.84 23.33 4.29
CA ALA A 24 -87.19 24.71 4.61
C ALA A 24 -86.14 25.67 4.04
N THR A 25 -86.60 26.84 3.58
CA THR A 25 -85.72 27.95 3.18
C THR A 25 -85.08 28.64 4.39
N GLY A 26 -85.70 28.57 5.58
CA GLY A 26 -85.13 28.98 6.88
C GLY A 26 -84.46 27.83 7.64
N ASN A 27 -84.40 27.87 8.97
CA ASN A 27 -83.86 26.77 9.77
C ASN A 27 -84.77 25.53 9.72
N ALA A 28 -84.19 24.35 9.56
CA ALA A 28 -84.92 23.08 9.60
C ALA A 28 -84.33 22.16 10.67
N ASP A 29 -84.94 22.10 11.85
CA ASP A 29 -84.44 21.36 13.00
C ASP A 29 -85.32 20.15 13.30
N VAL A 30 -84.72 18.97 13.44
CA VAL A 30 -85.42 17.73 13.81
C VAL A 30 -84.81 17.18 15.09
N THR A 31 -85.63 16.98 16.12
CA THR A 31 -85.21 16.38 17.40
C THR A 31 -86.16 15.25 17.82
N GLY A 32 -85.62 14.10 18.20
CA GLY A 32 -86.39 12.95 18.67
C GLY A 32 -85.56 12.00 19.54
N SER A 33 -86.19 10.97 20.12
CA SER A 33 -85.43 9.89 20.81
C SER A 33 -84.58 9.09 19.82
N SER A 34 -85.14 8.79 18.65
CA SER A 34 -84.47 8.42 17.40
C SER A 34 -85.00 9.31 16.27
N VAL A 35 -84.20 9.47 15.22
CA VAL A 35 -84.54 10.28 14.04
C VAL A 35 -84.26 9.45 12.79
N ASP A 36 -85.25 9.29 11.93
CA ASP A 36 -85.08 8.65 10.62
C ASP A 36 -85.76 9.50 9.53
N VAL A 37 -84.93 10.05 8.64
CA VAL A 37 -85.37 10.90 7.52
C VAL A 37 -84.94 10.24 6.23
N SER A 38 -85.89 9.85 5.39
CA SER A 38 -85.61 9.24 4.09
C SER A 38 -86.39 9.95 2.98
N SER A 39 -85.68 10.53 2.00
CA SER A 39 -86.28 11.35 0.93
C SER A 39 -85.45 11.32 -0.35
N SER A 40 -85.88 12.05 -1.40
CA SER A 40 -85.04 12.28 -2.59
C SER A 40 -83.84 13.20 -2.30
N GLY A 41 -83.98 14.11 -1.32
CA GLY A 41 -82.92 14.97 -0.80
C GLY A 41 -83.27 15.46 0.61
N VAL A 42 -82.29 15.49 1.50
CA VAL A 42 -82.45 15.89 2.91
C VAL A 42 -81.81 17.27 3.09
N SER A 43 -82.52 18.24 3.67
CA SER A 43 -81.95 19.57 3.98
C SER A 43 -82.40 20.04 5.35
N LEU A 44 -81.48 19.97 6.32
CA LEU A 44 -81.69 20.24 7.74
C LEU A 44 -80.62 21.19 8.26
N THR A 45 -80.98 22.13 9.12
CA THR A 45 -80.00 22.89 9.90
C THR A 45 -79.41 21.98 10.98
N SER A 46 -80.26 21.29 11.73
CA SER A 46 -79.82 20.29 12.69
C SER A 46 -80.71 19.04 12.74
N ALA A 47 -80.10 17.89 13.01
CA ALA A 47 -80.78 16.62 13.27
C ALA A 47 -80.22 16.01 14.55
N THR A 48 -81.06 15.84 15.58
CA THR A 48 -80.62 15.37 16.90
C THR A 48 -81.45 14.19 17.38
N ALA A 49 -80.82 13.03 17.56
CA ALA A 49 -81.36 11.89 18.30
C ALA A 49 -80.81 11.92 19.73
N THR A 50 -81.69 11.95 20.74
CA THR A 50 -81.28 12.16 22.14
C THR A 50 -80.94 10.87 22.89
N ASN A 51 -81.39 9.70 22.43
CA ASN A 51 -81.22 8.42 23.13
C ASN A 51 -81.19 7.19 22.19
N GLY A 52 -81.04 7.41 20.89
CA GLY A 52 -81.24 6.40 19.85
C GLY A 52 -80.53 6.77 18.55
N ALA A 53 -80.78 6.00 17.48
CA ALA A 53 -80.11 6.20 16.21
C ALA A 53 -80.61 7.44 15.44
N LEU A 54 -79.70 8.04 14.68
CA LEU A 54 -79.96 9.06 13.66
C LEU A 54 -79.70 8.45 12.28
N SER A 55 -80.69 8.46 11.40
CA SER A 55 -80.61 8.01 10.02
C SER A 55 -81.07 9.13 9.10
N LEU A 56 -80.19 9.58 8.19
CA LEU A 56 -80.52 10.54 7.14
C LEU A 56 -80.18 9.92 5.79
N VAL A 57 -81.19 9.67 4.96
CA VAL A 57 -81.06 8.97 3.68
C VAL A 57 -81.62 9.83 2.54
N ALA A 58 -80.76 10.26 1.63
CA ALA A 58 -81.14 10.89 0.37
C ALA A 58 -80.95 9.90 -0.79
N THR A 59 -82.05 9.42 -1.34
CA THR A 59 -82.10 8.36 -2.36
C THR A 59 -81.64 8.80 -3.76
N SER A 60 -81.71 10.10 -4.08
CA SER A 60 -81.33 10.63 -5.41
C SER A 60 -80.61 11.99 -5.37
N GLY A 61 -80.28 12.51 -4.19
CA GLY A 61 -79.80 13.87 -3.99
C GLY A 61 -78.83 14.00 -2.82
N ASP A 62 -78.70 15.22 -2.30
CA ASP A 62 -77.79 15.54 -1.20
C ASP A 62 -78.43 15.27 0.17
N VAL A 63 -77.59 14.96 1.15
CA VAL A 63 -77.86 15.20 2.57
C VAL A 63 -77.14 16.49 2.96
N LEU A 64 -77.91 17.57 3.07
CA LEU A 64 -77.45 18.88 3.52
C LEU A 64 -77.78 19.04 5.01
N VAL A 65 -76.80 18.90 5.89
CA VAL A 65 -76.98 19.05 7.35
C VAL A 65 -75.82 19.80 7.98
N ASP A 66 -76.09 20.88 8.71
CA ASP A 66 -75.01 21.61 9.40
C ASP A 66 -74.55 20.84 10.64
N THR A 67 -75.48 20.32 11.45
CA THR A 67 -75.18 19.50 12.64
C THR A 67 -76.04 18.24 12.71
N ALA A 68 -75.41 17.08 12.81
CA ALA A 68 -76.05 15.77 13.03
C ALA A 68 -75.54 15.16 14.34
N SER A 69 -76.42 14.89 15.30
CA SER A 69 -76.03 14.36 16.61
C SER A 69 -76.89 13.17 17.03
N ALA A 70 -76.28 12.10 17.52
CA ALA A 70 -76.97 10.95 18.13
C ALA A 70 -76.34 10.63 19.49
N THR A 71 -76.90 11.21 20.56
CA THR A 71 -76.37 11.00 21.92
C THR A 71 -76.68 9.57 22.37
N GLY A 72 -75.64 8.79 22.65
CA GLY A 72 -75.80 7.39 23.10
C GLY A 72 -76.21 6.39 21.99
N GLY A 73 -76.35 6.84 20.74
CA GLY A 73 -76.74 6.01 19.59
C GLY A 73 -75.86 6.25 18.37
N ASP A 74 -76.19 5.59 17.25
CA ASP A 74 -75.42 5.63 16.01
C ASP A 74 -75.97 6.69 15.04
N ALA A 75 -75.11 7.32 14.24
CA ALA A 75 -75.50 8.22 13.17
C ALA A 75 -75.10 7.65 11.80
N THR A 76 -76.09 7.44 10.94
CA THR A 76 -75.91 7.00 9.55
C THR A 76 -76.41 8.07 8.60
N LEU A 77 -75.53 8.60 7.75
CA LEU A 77 -75.86 9.57 6.71
C LEU A 77 -75.53 8.96 5.35
N THR A 78 -76.54 8.73 4.53
CA THR A 78 -76.39 8.16 3.18
C THR A 78 -76.97 9.11 2.15
N ALA A 79 -76.14 9.56 1.21
CA ALA A 79 -76.56 10.37 0.08
C ALA A 79 -76.19 9.70 -1.23
N PHE A 80 -77.06 9.84 -2.24
CA PHE A 80 -76.69 9.54 -3.61
C PHE A 80 -75.63 10.52 -4.12
N SER A 81 -75.78 11.81 -3.81
CA SER A 81 -74.85 12.87 -4.19
C SER A 81 -73.94 13.22 -3.02
N ASN A 82 -74.09 14.39 -2.40
CA ASN A 82 -73.17 14.90 -1.38
C ASN A 82 -73.71 14.72 0.05
N VAL A 83 -72.79 14.59 1.01
CA VAL A 83 -73.08 14.85 2.43
C VAL A 83 -72.30 16.10 2.82
N LYS A 84 -72.97 17.21 3.09
CA LYS A 84 -72.32 18.50 3.40
C LYS A 84 -73.23 19.40 4.25
N GLY A 85 -72.72 20.53 4.70
CA GLY A 85 -73.53 21.58 5.32
C GLY A 85 -74.48 22.24 4.32
N ARG A 86 -75.50 22.95 4.82
CA ARG A 86 -76.52 23.60 3.99
C ARG A 86 -76.00 24.75 3.15
N THR A 87 -74.98 25.44 3.62
CA THR A 87 -74.38 26.54 2.87
C THR A 87 -73.45 26.02 1.77
N SER A 88 -73.19 26.83 0.75
CA SER A 88 -72.39 26.42 -0.43
C SER A 88 -71.01 25.86 -0.07
N ASN A 89 -70.42 26.33 1.05
CA ASN A 89 -69.15 25.86 1.63
C ASN A 89 -69.33 25.28 3.05
N GLY A 90 -70.56 24.96 3.44
CA GLY A 90 -70.87 24.43 4.76
C GLY A 90 -70.35 23.01 4.89
N ARG A 91 -69.67 22.71 6.00
CA ARG A 91 -69.22 21.37 6.36
C ARG A 91 -70.20 20.77 7.37
N ALA A 92 -70.60 19.52 7.18
CA ALA A 92 -71.47 18.84 8.13
C ALA A 92 -70.68 18.42 9.38
N ALA A 93 -71.12 18.84 10.56
CA ALA A 93 -70.59 18.36 11.84
C ALA A 93 -71.41 17.17 12.34
N ILE A 94 -70.75 16.08 12.75
CA ILE A 94 -71.41 14.83 13.15
C ILE A 94 -70.85 14.34 14.49
N SER A 95 -71.73 14.03 15.44
CA SER A 95 -71.37 13.49 16.76
C SER A 95 -72.29 12.34 17.15
N ALA A 96 -71.75 11.14 17.36
CA ALA A 96 -72.53 9.95 17.73
C ALA A 96 -71.66 8.90 18.42
N ASN A 97 -72.22 7.79 18.92
CA ASN A 97 -71.41 6.65 19.39
C ASN A 97 -70.66 5.99 18.24
N ASN A 98 -71.39 5.63 17.17
CA ASN A 98 -70.82 5.22 15.90
C ASN A 98 -71.33 6.14 14.76
N ILE A 99 -70.49 6.40 13.77
CA ILE A 99 -70.77 7.24 12.60
C ILE A 99 -70.49 6.46 11.32
N ALA A 100 -71.45 6.46 10.39
CA ALA A 100 -71.28 5.97 9.04
C ALA A 100 -71.77 7.04 8.05
N VAL A 101 -70.87 7.55 7.21
CA VAL A 101 -71.20 8.52 6.16
C VAL A 101 -70.92 7.90 4.80
N THR A 102 -71.91 7.94 3.91
CA THR A 102 -71.79 7.46 2.53
C THR A 102 -72.30 8.53 1.55
N ALA A 103 -71.42 9.03 0.67
CA ALA A 103 -71.75 9.95 -0.43
C ALA A 103 -71.47 9.28 -1.78
N THR A 104 -72.42 8.47 -2.27
CA THR A 104 -72.20 7.45 -3.31
C THR A 104 -71.51 7.99 -4.57
N ASN A 105 -72.03 9.08 -5.15
CA ASN A 105 -71.53 9.71 -6.38
C ASN A 105 -71.06 11.15 -6.15
N GLY A 106 -70.93 11.59 -4.89
CA GLY A 106 -70.57 12.96 -4.55
C GLY A 106 -69.50 13.04 -3.48
N VAL A 107 -69.44 14.19 -2.82
CA VAL A 107 -68.42 14.49 -1.81
C VAL A 107 -69.00 14.30 -0.41
N ALA A 108 -68.27 13.60 0.44
CA ALA A 108 -68.43 13.72 1.89
C ALA A 108 -67.62 14.92 2.37
N PHE A 109 -68.27 16.08 2.49
CA PHE A 109 -67.65 17.37 2.86
C PHE A 109 -67.98 17.71 4.32
N LEU A 110 -67.11 17.25 5.22
CA LEU A 110 -67.38 17.15 6.65
C LEU A 110 -66.52 18.10 7.47
N GLY A 111 -67.06 18.46 8.64
CA GLY A 111 -66.45 19.30 9.66
C GLY A 111 -65.95 18.42 10.81
N ALA A 112 -66.28 18.80 12.04
CA ALA A 112 -66.02 17.96 13.21
C ALA A 112 -66.76 16.61 13.09
N VAL A 113 -66.03 15.51 13.16
CA VAL A 113 -66.57 14.14 13.24
C VAL A 113 -66.07 13.54 14.54
N SER A 114 -66.98 13.25 15.46
CA SER A 114 -66.66 12.75 16.80
C SER A 114 -67.44 11.47 17.09
N ALA A 115 -66.74 10.34 17.10
CA ALA A 115 -67.28 9.05 17.54
C ALA A 115 -66.32 8.36 18.52
N PRO A 116 -66.73 8.04 19.76
CA PRO A 116 -65.94 7.23 20.66
C PRO A 116 -65.89 5.74 20.24
N GLY A 117 -66.91 5.26 19.53
CA GLY A 117 -66.99 3.89 18.99
C GLY A 117 -66.27 3.77 17.64
N SER A 118 -67.02 3.80 16.55
CA SER A 118 -66.53 3.73 15.17
C SER A 118 -66.91 4.97 14.33
N ALA A 119 -66.04 5.46 13.46
CA ALA A 119 -66.37 6.46 12.45
C ALA A 119 -65.82 6.08 11.06
N THR A 120 -66.72 5.86 10.11
CA THR A 120 -66.39 5.53 8.71
C THR A 120 -66.95 6.57 7.75
N VAL A 121 -66.14 7.01 6.79
CA VAL A 121 -66.53 7.98 5.77
C VAL A 121 -66.17 7.44 4.40
N THR A 122 -67.18 7.27 3.56
CA THR A 122 -67.02 6.83 2.16
C THR A 122 -67.68 7.84 1.23
N GLY A 123 -67.02 8.21 0.14
CA GLY A 123 -67.63 9.00 -0.91
C GLY A 123 -66.89 8.89 -2.23
N SER A 124 -67.43 9.45 -3.32
CA SER A 124 -66.65 9.58 -4.56
C SER A 124 -65.41 10.44 -4.31
N SER A 125 -65.54 11.48 -3.50
CA SER A 125 -64.42 12.20 -2.87
C SER A 125 -64.72 12.41 -1.39
N VAL A 126 -63.68 12.59 -0.58
CA VAL A 126 -63.80 12.82 0.86
C VAL A 126 -62.97 14.04 1.24
N ASP A 127 -63.58 15.00 1.92
CA ASP A 127 -62.89 16.17 2.45
C ASP A 127 -63.40 16.44 3.87
N VAL A 128 -62.51 16.23 4.85
CA VAL A 128 -62.78 16.48 6.26
C VAL A 128 -61.82 17.56 6.75
N SER A 129 -62.37 18.62 7.36
CA SER A 129 -61.56 19.66 7.99
C SER A 129 -62.14 20.05 9.34
N ALA A 130 -61.35 19.91 10.39
CA ALA A 130 -61.76 20.11 11.78
C ALA A 130 -60.56 20.51 12.65
N ALA A 131 -60.81 20.84 13.92
CA ALA A 131 -59.73 21.05 14.89
C ALA A 131 -58.88 19.77 15.06
N SER A 132 -59.55 18.63 15.20
CA SER A 132 -58.99 17.28 15.23
C SER A 132 -59.88 16.34 14.43
N ILE A 133 -59.31 15.28 13.85
CA ILE A 133 -60.02 14.25 13.08
C ILE A 133 -59.78 12.89 13.75
N SER A 134 -60.84 12.11 13.93
CA SER A 134 -60.77 10.74 14.46
C SER A 134 -61.71 9.83 13.67
N LEU A 135 -61.15 8.94 12.85
CA LEU A 135 -61.85 8.05 11.93
C LEU A 135 -61.25 6.64 11.98
N ASP A 136 -62.06 5.59 11.82
CA ASP A 136 -61.53 4.26 11.49
C ASP A 136 -61.02 4.27 10.05
N SER A 137 -61.88 4.71 9.14
CA SER A 137 -61.57 4.72 7.72
C SER A 137 -62.15 5.92 6.99
N ALA A 138 -61.37 6.48 6.08
CA ALA A 138 -61.79 7.46 5.10
C ALA A 138 -61.46 6.96 3.68
N THR A 139 -62.48 6.78 2.84
CA THR A 139 -62.34 6.17 1.51
C THR A 139 -62.97 7.04 0.44
N ALA A 140 -62.15 7.56 -0.46
CA ALA A 140 -62.57 8.19 -1.71
C ALA A 140 -62.56 7.15 -2.84
N THR A 141 -63.73 6.74 -3.33
CA THR A 141 -63.88 5.62 -4.29
C THR A 141 -63.57 6.01 -5.73
N ASN A 142 -63.63 7.30 -6.09
CA ASN A 142 -63.35 7.78 -7.44
C ASN A 142 -63.03 9.29 -7.42
N GLY A 143 -62.01 9.69 -6.67
CA GLY A 143 -61.71 11.09 -6.41
C GLY A 143 -60.70 11.29 -5.29
N ALA A 144 -60.56 12.54 -4.85
CA ALA A 144 -59.55 12.91 -3.87
C ALA A 144 -60.01 12.65 -2.43
N LEU A 145 -59.04 12.33 -1.57
CA LEU A 145 -59.19 12.29 -0.12
C LEU A 145 -58.37 13.45 0.49
N SER A 146 -59.00 14.25 1.35
CA SER A 146 -58.37 15.33 2.09
C SER A 146 -58.80 15.26 3.56
N LEU A 147 -57.84 15.09 4.47
CA LEU A 147 -58.06 15.14 5.92
C LEU A 147 -57.19 16.26 6.50
N VAL A 148 -57.81 17.31 7.03
CA VAL A 148 -57.10 18.51 7.53
C VAL A 148 -57.49 18.81 8.98
N ALA A 149 -56.62 18.45 9.93
CA ALA A 149 -56.73 18.87 11.32
C ALA A 149 -55.97 20.19 11.55
N THR A 150 -56.70 21.27 11.85
CA THR A 150 -56.15 22.63 11.92
C THR A 150 -55.35 22.93 13.18
N SER A 151 -55.59 22.22 14.28
CA SER A 151 -54.93 22.45 15.57
C SER A 151 -54.58 21.19 16.35
N GLY A 152 -55.03 20.02 15.89
CA GLY A 152 -54.92 18.75 16.59
C GLY A 152 -54.35 17.64 15.73
N ASP A 153 -54.69 16.41 16.11
CA ASP A 153 -54.28 15.17 15.45
C ASP A 153 -55.23 14.79 14.30
N VAL A 154 -54.69 14.06 13.32
CA VAL A 154 -55.48 13.17 12.47
C VAL A 154 -55.24 11.74 12.96
N LEU A 155 -56.27 11.17 13.58
CA LEU A 155 -56.32 9.77 13.99
C LEU A 155 -57.11 8.99 12.93
N VAL A 156 -56.44 8.17 12.11
CA VAL A 156 -57.08 7.38 11.07
C VAL A 156 -56.39 6.03 10.90
N ASP A 157 -57.13 4.92 10.98
CA ASP A 157 -56.53 3.60 10.77
C ASP A 157 -56.29 3.34 9.28
N THR A 158 -57.26 3.67 8.41
CA THR A 158 -57.13 3.53 6.94
C THR A 158 -57.63 4.76 6.18
N ALA A 159 -56.78 5.33 5.33
CA ALA A 159 -57.11 6.45 4.45
C ALA A 159 -56.82 6.06 2.99
N SER A 160 -57.84 5.96 2.14
CA SER A 160 -57.65 5.52 0.76
C SER A 160 -58.32 6.43 -0.26
N ALA A 161 -57.66 6.65 -1.40
CA ALA A 161 -58.20 7.33 -2.57
C ALA A 161 -58.01 6.48 -3.82
N THR A 162 -59.06 6.32 -4.62
CA THR A 162 -59.00 5.68 -5.94
C THR A 162 -59.24 6.75 -7.01
N ASN A 163 -58.40 6.78 -8.04
CA ASN A 163 -58.40 7.78 -9.11
C ASN A 163 -58.19 9.25 -8.64
N GLY A 164 -57.81 9.47 -7.39
CA GLY A 164 -57.43 10.78 -6.86
C GLY A 164 -56.25 10.69 -5.89
N ASN A 165 -55.82 11.85 -5.40
CA ASN A 165 -54.74 11.94 -4.42
C ASN A 165 -55.29 11.75 -2.99
N ALA A 166 -54.44 11.28 -2.09
CA ALA A 166 -54.74 11.26 -0.65
C ALA A 166 -53.83 12.26 0.07
N THR A 167 -54.42 13.27 0.69
CA THR A 167 -53.71 14.31 1.45
C THR A 167 -54.16 14.28 2.90
N ILE A 168 -53.20 14.19 3.82
CA ILE A 168 -53.44 14.28 5.26
C ILE A 168 -52.54 15.39 5.80
N SER A 169 -53.15 16.36 6.49
CA SER A 169 -52.45 17.43 7.17
C SER A 169 -52.93 17.53 8.60
N ALA A 170 -52.03 17.38 9.55
CA ALA A 170 -52.27 17.56 10.98
C ALA A 170 -51.34 18.64 11.53
N PHE A 171 -51.85 19.43 12.47
CA PHE A 171 -51.00 20.33 13.25
C PHE A 171 -50.09 19.54 14.18
N ASN A 172 -50.62 18.51 14.84
CA ASN A 172 -49.88 17.61 15.72
C ASN A 172 -49.55 16.31 14.98
N ASN A 173 -50.19 15.20 15.32
CA ASN A 173 -49.80 13.86 14.86
C ASN A 173 -50.70 13.35 13.73
N VAL A 174 -50.13 12.47 12.90
CA VAL A 174 -50.89 11.57 12.02
C VAL A 174 -50.61 10.14 12.48
N LYS A 175 -51.61 9.44 13.00
CA LYS A 175 -51.46 8.07 13.51
C LYS A 175 -52.77 7.28 13.42
N GLY A 176 -52.71 5.98 13.68
CA GLY A 176 -53.91 5.15 13.83
C GLY A 176 -54.76 5.60 15.02
N ARG A 177 -56.05 5.29 14.96
CA ARG A 177 -57.04 5.66 15.98
C ARG A 177 -56.89 4.85 17.25
N THR A 178 -56.47 3.59 17.11
CA THR A 178 -56.15 2.72 18.24
C THR A 178 -54.85 3.16 18.94
N SER A 179 -54.71 2.85 20.23
CA SER A 179 -53.47 3.14 20.97
C SER A 179 -52.29 2.41 20.33
N ASN A 180 -51.23 3.15 19.98
CA ASN A 180 -50.10 2.65 19.16
C ASN A 180 -50.49 2.13 17.77
N GLY A 181 -51.69 2.49 17.28
CA GLY A 181 -52.12 2.22 15.91
C GLY A 181 -51.32 3.06 14.92
N ARG A 182 -50.92 2.45 13.80
CA ARG A 182 -50.25 3.10 12.68
C ARG A 182 -51.25 3.41 11.58
N ALA A 183 -51.24 4.64 11.06
CA ALA A 183 -52.14 5.00 9.96
C ALA A 183 -51.68 4.38 8.65
N THR A 184 -52.58 3.72 7.93
CA THR A 184 -52.34 3.20 6.57
C THR A 184 -52.93 4.15 5.54
N VAL A 185 -52.13 4.56 4.55
CA VAL A 185 -52.55 5.56 3.56
C VAL A 185 -52.24 5.09 2.14
N SER A 186 -53.22 5.13 1.24
CA SER A 186 -53.03 4.69 -0.14
C SER A 186 -53.71 5.58 -1.18
N ALA A 187 -53.06 5.79 -2.33
CA ALA A 187 -53.65 6.41 -3.51
C ALA A 187 -53.45 5.52 -4.76
N ALA A 188 -54.56 4.99 -5.30
CA ALA A 188 -54.58 4.08 -6.44
C ALA A 188 -55.10 4.76 -7.72
N GLY A 189 -54.71 4.23 -8.89
CA GLY A 189 -54.99 4.83 -10.22
C GLY A 189 -53.69 5.21 -10.93
N THR A 190 -53.72 5.95 -12.04
CA THR A 190 -52.49 6.32 -12.77
C THR A 190 -51.85 7.58 -12.17
N SER A 191 -50.61 7.48 -11.68
CA SER A 191 -49.83 8.62 -11.16
C SER A 191 -50.54 9.41 -10.05
N ARG A 192 -51.11 8.72 -9.05
CA ARG A 192 -51.79 9.34 -7.91
C ARG A 192 -50.86 9.50 -6.72
N ASN A 193 -50.96 10.61 -6.02
CA ASN A 193 -50.03 10.98 -4.96
C ASN A 193 -50.60 10.77 -3.56
N VAL A 194 -49.73 10.43 -2.62
CA VAL A 194 -49.97 10.51 -1.17
C VAL A 194 -49.09 11.62 -0.60
N ALA A 195 -49.68 12.53 0.17
CA ALA A 195 -48.97 13.57 0.90
C ALA A 195 -49.44 13.59 2.36
N ILE A 196 -48.51 13.39 3.30
CA ILE A 196 -48.78 13.36 4.73
C ILE A 196 -47.92 14.42 5.42
N THR A 197 -48.55 15.30 6.20
CA THR A 197 -47.88 16.36 6.95
C THR A 197 -48.32 16.34 8.41
N ALA A 198 -47.38 16.20 9.34
CA ALA A 198 -47.58 16.29 10.79
C ALA A 198 -46.71 17.45 11.34
N THR A 199 -47.19 18.69 11.21
CA THR A 199 -46.35 19.90 11.29
C THR A 199 -45.50 19.99 12.57
N ASN A 200 -46.11 19.79 13.75
CA ASN A 200 -45.43 19.87 15.04
C ASN A 200 -45.39 18.52 15.78
N GLY A 201 -45.94 17.46 15.19
CA GLY A 201 -46.02 16.14 15.81
C GLY A 201 -45.36 15.05 14.98
N GLN A 202 -45.69 13.81 15.31
CA GLN A 202 -45.16 12.63 14.66
C GLN A 202 -46.09 12.16 13.53
N ALA A 203 -45.51 11.80 12.39
CA ALA A 203 -46.17 10.94 11.41
C ALA A 203 -45.86 9.47 11.78
N PHE A 204 -46.80 8.80 12.44
CA PHE A 204 -46.69 7.41 12.90
C PHE A 204 -47.52 6.48 12.00
N LEU A 205 -46.86 5.91 11.01
CA LEU A 205 -47.49 5.35 9.81
C LEU A 205 -47.20 3.86 9.62
N GLY A 206 -48.13 3.20 8.95
CA GLY A 206 -48.08 1.81 8.52
C GLY A 206 -47.67 1.74 7.06
N ALA A 207 -48.44 1.01 6.25
CA ALA A 207 -48.24 1.03 4.80
C ALA A 207 -48.61 2.41 4.21
N VAL A 208 -47.71 2.95 3.39
CA VAL A 208 -47.94 4.15 2.59
C VAL A 208 -47.70 3.79 1.13
N SER A 209 -48.72 3.88 0.28
CA SER A 209 -48.62 3.45 -1.11
C SER A 209 -49.24 4.47 -2.08
N ALA A 210 -48.51 4.79 -3.13
CA ALA A 210 -48.95 5.71 -4.17
C ALA A 210 -48.43 5.24 -5.53
N THR A 211 -49.23 5.36 -6.58
CA THR A 211 -48.78 5.08 -7.96
C THR A 211 -48.01 6.24 -8.59
N GLY A 212 -48.08 7.44 -7.99
CA GLY A 212 -47.28 8.63 -8.27
C GLY A 212 -46.23 8.85 -7.20
N ASN A 213 -46.30 9.99 -6.49
CA ASN A 213 -45.40 10.34 -5.39
C ASN A 213 -46.00 10.00 -4.03
N ALA A 214 -45.17 9.52 -3.10
CA ALA A 214 -45.53 9.29 -1.70
C ALA A 214 -44.58 10.07 -0.80
N SER A 215 -45.05 11.17 -0.20
CA SER A 215 -44.23 12.05 0.62
C SER A 215 -44.76 12.17 2.03
N VAL A 216 -43.87 12.02 3.01
CA VAL A 216 -44.17 12.15 4.43
C VAL A 216 -43.29 13.23 5.03
N THR A 217 -43.90 14.19 5.71
CA THR A 217 -43.22 15.24 6.47
C THR A 217 -43.79 15.27 7.89
N GLY A 218 -42.94 15.29 8.90
CA GLY A 218 -43.36 15.49 10.28
C GLY A 218 -42.26 16.13 11.11
N SER A 219 -42.57 16.57 12.33
CA SER A 219 -41.51 16.93 13.31
C SER A 219 -40.60 15.73 13.57
N SER A 220 -41.21 14.55 13.73
CA SER A 220 -40.57 13.23 13.61
C SER A 220 -41.38 12.33 12.68
N VAL A 221 -40.73 11.31 12.11
CA VAL A 221 -41.37 10.37 11.18
C VAL A 221 -41.01 8.96 11.60
N ASP A 222 -42.01 8.11 11.76
CA ASP A 222 -41.87 6.68 12.05
C ASP A 222 -42.81 5.89 11.14
N VAL A 223 -42.23 5.15 10.18
CA VAL A 223 -42.96 4.29 9.24
C VAL A 223 -42.50 2.86 9.45
N SER A 224 -43.46 1.94 9.68
CA SER A 224 -43.17 0.52 9.74
C SER A 224 -44.22 -0.28 8.97
N SER A 225 -43.77 -1.10 8.03
CA SER A 225 -44.62 -1.90 7.15
C SER A 225 -43.86 -3.12 6.64
N SER A 226 -44.53 -4.06 5.98
CA SER A 226 -43.87 -5.20 5.31
C SER A 226 -42.86 -4.73 4.27
N SER A 227 -43.25 -3.74 3.46
CA SER A 227 -42.40 -3.03 2.51
C SER A 227 -42.70 -1.54 2.57
N ILE A 228 -41.72 -0.69 2.33
CA ILE A 228 -41.90 0.77 2.31
C ILE A 228 -41.54 1.28 0.91
N SER A 229 -42.39 2.13 0.34
CA SER A 229 -42.15 2.77 -0.95
C SER A 229 -42.53 4.25 -0.90
N LEU A 230 -41.53 5.11 -0.67
CA LEU A 230 -41.68 6.55 -0.53
C LEU A 230 -40.87 7.30 -1.59
N THR A 231 -41.38 8.43 -2.03
CA THR A 231 -40.56 9.44 -2.73
C THR A 231 -39.66 10.13 -1.70
N SER A 232 -40.24 10.57 -0.58
CA SER A 232 -39.48 11.28 0.44
C SER A 232 -40.03 11.06 1.85
N ALA A 233 -39.15 10.99 2.84
CA ALA A 233 -39.48 11.04 4.25
C ALA A 233 -38.62 12.10 4.95
N THR A 234 -39.26 13.10 5.54
CA THR A 234 -38.59 14.27 6.13
C THR A 234 -39.04 14.48 7.57
N ALA A 235 -38.11 14.30 8.52
CA ALA A 235 -38.26 14.73 9.91
C ALA A 235 -37.66 16.13 10.08
N THR A 236 -38.48 17.13 10.35
CA THR A 236 -38.08 18.55 10.38
C THR A 236 -37.44 18.99 11.69
N ASN A 237 -37.66 18.26 12.79
CA ASN A 237 -37.08 18.57 14.09
C ASN A 237 -37.13 17.36 15.04
N GLY A 238 -36.58 16.23 14.61
CA GLY A 238 -36.71 14.96 15.32
C GLY A 238 -36.15 13.78 14.54
N ALA A 239 -36.35 12.58 15.07
CA ALA A 239 -35.86 11.35 14.46
C ALA A 239 -36.69 10.93 13.23
N LEU A 240 -36.01 10.27 12.30
CA LEU A 240 -36.60 9.55 11.18
C LEU A 240 -36.35 8.05 11.37
N SER A 241 -37.40 7.24 11.36
CA SER A 241 -37.36 5.78 11.41
C SER A 241 -38.17 5.19 10.28
N LEU A 242 -37.54 4.39 9.42
CA LEU A 242 -38.18 3.64 8.34
C LEU A 242 -37.83 2.16 8.51
N VAL A 243 -38.84 1.31 8.75
CA VAL A 243 -38.65 -0.12 9.04
C VAL A 243 -39.50 -0.98 8.10
N ALA A 244 -38.87 -1.58 7.09
CA ALA A 244 -39.45 -2.59 6.22
C ALA A 244 -39.21 -3.99 6.81
N THR A 245 -40.24 -4.64 7.33
CA THR A 245 -40.09 -5.88 8.14
C THR A 245 -39.83 -7.12 7.29
N ASP A 246 -40.40 -7.21 6.09
CA ASP A 246 -40.41 -8.44 5.27
C ASP A 246 -39.96 -8.22 3.82
N GLY A 247 -39.59 -6.99 3.46
CA GLY A 247 -39.21 -6.64 2.10
C GLY A 247 -38.37 -5.38 2.00
N ASP A 248 -38.38 -4.80 0.80
CA ASP A 248 -37.54 -3.65 0.45
C ASP A 248 -38.02 -2.35 1.10
N LEU A 249 -37.05 -1.49 1.36
CA LEU A 249 -37.22 -0.07 1.64
C LEU A 249 -36.82 0.73 0.41
N LEU A 250 -37.82 1.22 -0.31
CA LEU A 250 -37.65 2.10 -1.47
C LEU A 250 -37.88 3.55 -1.03
N VAL A 251 -36.85 4.39 -1.06
CA VAL A 251 -36.95 5.81 -0.71
C VAL A 251 -35.95 6.64 -1.53
N ASP A 252 -36.42 7.65 -2.27
CA ASP A 252 -35.51 8.51 -3.03
C ASP A 252 -34.72 9.44 -2.07
N THR A 253 -35.41 10.08 -1.12
CA THR A 253 -34.77 10.96 -0.11
C THR A 253 -35.31 10.70 1.30
N ALA A 254 -34.41 10.48 2.25
CA ALA A 254 -34.70 10.37 3.68
C ALA A 254 -33.89 11.42 4.44
N SER A 255 -34.54 12.30 5.19
CA SER A 255 -33.82 13.36 5.94
C SER A 255 -34.36 13.56 7.34
N ALA A 256 -33.44 13.79 8.28
CA ALA A 256 -33.75 14.17 9.66
C ALA A 256 -32.98 15.43 10.05
N THR A 257 -33.69 16.42 10.60
CA THR A 257 -33.08 17.61 11.19
C THR A 257 -33.20 17.53 12.71
N ASN A 258 -32.10 17.79 13.41
CA ASN A 258 -31.97 17.67 14.87
C ASN A 258 -32.28 16.28 15.45
N GLY A 259 -32.35 15.24 14.63
CA GLY A 259 -32.53 13.86 15.06
C GLY A 259 -31.80 12.88 14.14
N ASP A 260 -31.70 11.63 14.59
CA ASP A 260 -31.03 10.55 13.87
C ASP A 260 -31.94 10.00 12.76
N ALA A 261 -31.33 9.46 11.70
CA ALA A 261 -32.05 8.76 10.63
C ALA A 261 -31.71 7.27 10.64
N THR A 262 -32.73 6.43 10.85
CA THR A 262 -32.60 4.97 10.87
C THR A 262 -33.44 4.35 9.78
N LEU A 263 -32.79 3.59 8.90
CA LEU A 263 -33.43 2.87 7.80
C LEU A 263 -33.11 1.38 7.98
N THR A 264 -34.13 0.57 8.22
CA THR A 264 -34.01 -0.88 8.39
C THR A 264 -34.89 -1.59 7.38
N SER A 265 -34.32 -2.58 6.69
CA SER A 265 -35.02 -3.42 5.72
C SER A 265 -34.52 -4.85 5.83
N SER A 266 -35.44 -5.82 5.79
CA SER A 266 -35.08 -7.23 5.59
C SER A 266 -34.74 -7.56 4.13
N GLY A 267 -35.11 -6.68 3.19
CA GLY A 267 -34.68 -6.70 1.79
C GLY A 267 -33.59 -5.66 1.50
N ALA A 268 -33.72 -4.98 0.36
CA ALA A 268 -32.81 -3.92 -0.09
C ALA A 268 -33.24 -2.52 0.39
N VAL A 269 -32.26 -1.63 0.53
CA VAL A 269 -32.49 -0.18 0.69
C VAL A 269 -32.03 0.51 -0.58
N ARG A 270 -32.95 1.13 -1.34
CA ARG A 270 -32.65 1.76 -2.63
C ARG A 270 -33.60 2.91 -2.95
N GLY A 271 -33.28 3.71 -3.96
CA GLY A 271 -34.20 4.71 -4.49
C GLY A 271 -35.45 4.05 -5.06
N ARG A 272 -36.58 4.74 -5.00
CA ARG A 272 -37.86 4.27 -5.53
C ARG A 272 -37.95 4.49 -7.04
N THR A 273 -37.35 5.55 -7.55
CA THR A 273 -37.16 5.77 -8.98
C THR A 273 -36.27 4.68 -9.58
N SER A 274 -36.55 4.24 -10.82
CA SER A 274 -35.79 3.14 -11.46
C SER A 274 -34.30 3.50 -11.53
N ASN A 275 -33.43 2.62 -11.01
CA ASN A 275 -31.99 2.85 -10.82
C ASN A 275 -31.64 4.01 -9.87
N GLY A 276 -32.62 4.54 -9.15
CA GLY A 276 -32.44 5.56 -8.14
C GLY A 276 -31.66 5.01 -6.96
N ARG A 277 -30.69 5.79 -6.51
CA ARG A 277 -29.96 5.56 -5.26
C ARG A 277 -30.66 6.31 -4.14
N ALA A 278 -30.81 5.69 -2.97
CA ALA A 278 -31.39 6.37 -1.83
C ALA A 278 -30.42 7.42 -1.28
N ALA A 279 -30.87 8.66 -1.12
CA ALA A 279 -30.12 9.71 -0.45
C ALA A 279 -30.58 9.85 1.00
N VAL A 280 -29.64 9.84 1.95
CA VAL A 280 -29.95 9.90 3.39
C VAL A 280 -29.14 11.01 4.05
N SER A 281 -29.81 11.90 4.78
CA SER A 281 -29.13 12.97 5.50
C SER A 281 -29.64 13.12 6.93
N SER A 282 -28.73 13.48 7.83
CA SER A 282 -29.04 13.82 9.21
C SER A 282 -28.25 15.07 9.60
N ALA A 283 -28.97 16.16 9.88
CA ALA A 283 -28.43 17.48 10.13
C ALA A 283 -28.64 17.91 11.60
N GLY A 284 -27.78 18.78 12.10
CA GLY A 284 -27.72 19.19 13.52
C GLY A 284 -26.40 18.75 14.14
N SER A 285 -26.22 18.93 15.45
CA SER A 285 -24.97 18.54 16.12
C SER A 285 -24.95 17.06 16.48
N ASN A 286 -23.91 16.33 16.05
CA ASN A 286 -23.66 14.92 16.36
C ASN A 286 -24.84 14.00 16.07
N ARG A 287 -25.40 14.08 14.86
CA ARG A 287 -26.56 13.26 14.46
C ARG A 287 -26.15 12.12 13.57
N ASN A 288 -26.73 10.96 13.83
CA ASN A 288 -26.30 9.69 13.27
C ASN A 288 -27.21 9.22 12.14
N ILE A 289 -26.63 8.45 11.22
CA ILE A 289 -27.33 7.66 10.21
C ILE A 289 -26.99 6.19 10.45
N ALA A 290 -28.01 5.35 10.52
CA ALA A 290 -27.88 3.90 10.53
C ALA A 290 -28.73 3.29 9.40
N ILE A 291 -28.09 2.57 8.48
CA ILE A 291 -28.75 1.87 7.38
C ILE A 291 -28.45 0.38 7.48
N LEU A 292 -29.50 -0.44 7.55
CA LEU A 292 -29.41 -1.89 7.64
C LEU A 292 -30.30 -2.53 6.57
N ALA A 293 -29.66 -3.16 5.57
CA ALA A 293 -30.30 -3.97 4.52
C ALA A 293 -29.97 -5.46 4.74
N SER A 294 -30.57 -6.08 5.75
CA SER A 294 -30.07 -7.35 6.30
C SER A 294 -30.17 -8.54 5.34
N GLY A 295 -31.11 -8.54 4.40
CA GLY A 295 -31.25 -9.57 3.36
C GLY A 295 -31.05 -9.07 1.94
N GLY A 296 -30.58 -7.83 1.73
CA GLY A 296 -30.43 -7.24 0.41
C GLY A 296 -29.27 -6.25 0.27
N GLN A 297 -29.25 -5.55 -0.86
CA GLN A 297 -28.24 -4.52 -1.14
C GLN A 297 -28.63 -3.18 -0.50
N ALA A 298 -27.67 -2.48 0.08
CA ALA A 298 -27.77 -1.05 0.34
C ALA A 298 -27.26 -0.28 -0.90
N TYR A 299 -28.17 0.22 -1.73
CA TYR A 299 -27.89 0.95 -2.98
C TYR A 299 -28.13 2.45 -2.80
N LEU A 300 -27.07 3.16 -2.42
CA LEU A 300 -27.14 4.49 -1.82
C LEU A 300 -26.42 5.55 -2.66
N GLY A 301 -26.89 6.78 -2.49
CA GLY A 301 -26.36 7.99 -3.09
C GLY A 301 -25.58 8.78 -2.06
N ALA A 302 -25.92 10.06 -1.90
CA ALA A 302 -25.36 10.86 -0.81
C ALA A 302 -25.84 10.33 0.55
N VAL A 303 -24.89 10.00 1.43
CA VAL A 303 -25.11 9.70 2.84
C VAL A 303 -24.33 10.73 3.66
N SER A 304 -25.04 11.55 4.45
CA SER A 304 -24.43 12.69 5.15
C SER A 304 -24.93 12.81 6.58
N ALA A 305 -24.09 12.41 7.53
CA ALA A 305 -24.32 12.56 8.96
C ALA A 305 -23.32 13.58 9.55
N THR A 306 -23.71 14.30 10.59
CA THR A 306 -22.78 15.14 11.37
C THR A 306 -22.13 14.38 12.54
N GLY A 307 -22.73 13.26 12.95
CA GLY A 307 -22.17 12.27 13.87
C GLY A 307 -21.62 11.06 13.10
N ASN A 308 -22.14 9.86 13.36
CA ASN A 308 -21.77 8.63 12.69
C ASN A 308 -22.66 8.31 11.49
N ALA A 309 -22.09 7.70 10.45
CA ALA A 309 -22.85 7.15 9.32
C ALA A 309 -22.44 5.70 9.10
N ASP A 310 -23.29 4.77 9.52
CA ASP A 310 -23.04 3.34 9.46
C ASP A 310 -23.97 2.66 8.45
N VAL A 311 -23.39 1.92 7.51
CA VAL A 311 -24.12 1.21 6.46
C VAL A 311 -23.77 -0.27 6.50
N THR A 312 -24.79 -1.12 6.65
CA THR A 312 -24.66 -2.57 6.59
C THR A 312 -25.65 -3.15 5.59
N GLY A 313 -25.19 -4.05 4.74
CA GLY A 313 -26.04 -4.82 3.82
C GLY A 313 -25.41 -6.15 3.43
N VAL A 314 -26.13 -6.99 2.70
CA VAL A 314 -25.54 -8.18 2.06
C VAL A 314 -24.45 -7.76 1.09
N SER A 315 -24.75 -6.72 0.30
CA SER A 315 -23.78 -5.93 -0.46
C SER A 315 -24.04 -4.44 -0.22
N VAL A 316 -23.02 -3.61 -0.39
CA VAL A 316 -23.10 -2.17 -0.20
C VAL A 316 -22.55 -1.48 -1.43
N ASP A 317 -23.33 -0.59 -2.03
CA ASP A 317 -22.93 0.22 -3.18
C ASP A 317 -23.33 1.67 -2.91
N VAL A 318 -22.33 2.52 -2.72
CA VAL A 318 -22.50 3.96 -2.50
C VAL A 318 -21.80 4.74 -3.59
N SER A 319 -22.53 5.59 -4.31
CA SER A 319 -21.96 6.46 -5.33
C SER A 319 -22.51 7.88 -5.21
N SER A 320 -21.61 8.84 -5.03
CA SER A 320 -21.95 10.25 -4.81
C SER A 320 -20.82 11.17 -5.28
N THR A 321 -20.98 12.48 -5.12
CA THR A 321 -19.89 13.45 -5.35
C THR A 321 -18.73 13.21 -4.39
N GLY A 322 -19.04 13.01 -3.10
CA GLY A 322 -18.12 12.52 -2.07
C GLY A 322 -18.84 11.52 -1.15
N VAL A 323 -18.10 10.52 -0.68
CA VAL A 323 -18.61 9.49 0.24
C VAL A 323 -18.06 9.81 1.64
N SER A 324 -18.93 9.83 2.65
CA SER A 324 -18.52 10.09 4.04
C SER A 324 -19.26 9.15 4.99
N LEU A 325 -18.58 8.08 5.38
CA LEU A 325 -19.10 7.02 6.24
C LEU A 325 -18.19 6.83 7.44
N THR A 326 -18.75 6.46 8.59
CA THR A 326 -17.95 5.90 9.68
C THR A 326 -17.58 4.47 9.31
N SER A 327 -18.59 3.66 8.98
CA SER A 327 -18.40 2.27 8.58
C SER A 327 -19.28 1.86 7.40
N ALA A 328 -18.73 0.98 6.56
CA ALA A 328 -19.46 0.32 5.48
C ALA A 328 -19.16 -1.19 5.52
N THR A 329 -20.20 -2.00 5.69
CA THR A 329 -20.07 -3.45 5.89
C THR A 329 -20.95 -4.21 4.91
N ALA A 330 -20.34 -4.95 4.00
CA ALA A 330 -20.99 -5.98 3.20
C ALA A 330 -20.82 -7.34 3.88
N THR A 331 -21.92 -8.00 4.24
CA THR A 331 -21.88 -9.22 5.07
C THR A 331 -21.64 -10.50 4.28
N ASN A 332 -21.97 -10.53 2.99
CA ASN A 332 -21.81 -11.72 2.14
C ASN A 332 -21.71 -11.36 0.64
N GLY A 333 -21.17 -10.19 0.32
CA GLY A 333 -21.20 -9.63 -1.02
C GLY A 333 -20.17 -8.52 -1.20
N ALA A 334 -20.21 -7.85 -2.35
CA ALA A 334 -19.27 -6.79 -2.67
C ALA A 334 -19.57 -5.50 -1.89
N LEU A 335 -18.51 -4.76 -1.60
CA LEU A 335 -18.53 -3.38 -1.12
C LEU A 335 -17.97 -2.47 -2.22
N SER A 336 -18.76 -1.49 -2.65
CA SER A 336 -18.34 -0.46 -3.60
C SER A 336 -18.60 0.93 -3.03
N LEU A 337 -17.55 1.75 -2.91
CA LEU A 337 -17.65 3.15 -2.52
C LEU A 337 -17.01 4.01 -3.61
N VAL A 338 -17.82 4.84 -4.26
CA VAL A 338 -17.42 5.65 -5.42
C VAL A 338 -17.69 7.13 -5.15
N ALA A 339 -16.61 7.91 -5.00
CA ALA A 339 -16.67 9.36 -4.99
C ALA A 339 -16.28 9.90 -6.38
N THR A 340 -17.28 10.39 -7.10
CA THR A 340 -17.16 10.81 -8.51
C THR A 340 -16.33 12.08 -8.71
N SER A 341 -16.25 12.96 -7.71
CA SER A 341 -15.47 14.22 -7.78
C SER A 341 -14.75 14.62 -6.50
N GLY A 342 -15.00 13.92 -5.39
CA GLY A 342 -14.46 14.22 -4.06
C GLY A 342 -13.71 13.05 -3.43
N ASP A 343 -13.72 13.04 -2.10
CA ASP A 343 -13.08 12.02 -1.26
C ASP A 343 -14.01 10.84 -1.00
N VAL A 344 -13.42 9.66 -0.79
CA VAL A 344 -14.03 8.58 0.00
C VAL A 344 -13.46 8.67 1.41
N LEU A 345 -14.28 9.14 2.35
CA LEU A 345 -13.99 9.18 3.78
C LEU A 345 -14.67 7.99 4.45
N VAL A 346 -13.89 7.01 4.92
CA VAL A 346 -14.40 5.83 5.61
C VAL A 346 -13.42 5.37 6.68
N ASP A 347 -13.84 5.28 7.95
CA ASP A 347 -12.97 4.78 9.01
C ASP A 347 -12.78 3.26 8.89
N THR A 348 -13.85 2.51 8.60
CA THR A 348 -13.79 1.06 8.39
C THR A 348 -14.65 0.60 7.21
N ALA A 349 -14.04 -0.12 6.28
CA ALA A 349 -14.69 -0.74 5.14
C ALA A 349 -14.48 -2.26 5.20
N SER A 350 -15.56 -3.05 5.16
CA SER A 350 -15.44 -4.51 5.19
C SER A 350 -16.39 -5.22 4.22
N ALA A 351 -15.90 -6.28 3.59
CA ALA A 351 -16.68 -7.17 2.72
C ALA A 351 -16.37 -8.63 3.05
N THR A 352 -17.16 -9.24 3.94
CA THR A 352 -16.97 -10.63 4.34
C THR A 352 -17.35 -11.56 3.18
N GLY A 353 -16.38 -12.36 2.71
CA GLY A 353 -16.59 -13.28 1.58
C GLY A 353 -16.74 -12.62 0.20
N GLY A 354 -16.60 -11.29 0.12
CA GLY A 354 -16.70 -10.52 -1.12
C GLY A 354 -15.53 -9.54 -1.32
N ASP A 355 -15.59 -8.78 -2.41
CA ASP A 355 -14.54 -7.83 -2.78
C ASP A 355 -14.88 -6.42 -2.31
N ALA A 356 -13.87 -5.62 -1.94
CA ALA A 356 -14.01 -4.20 -1.62
C ALA A 356 -13.32 -3.33 -2.67
N THR A 357 -14.09 -2.44 -3.30
CA THR A 357 -13.60 -1.44 -4.25
C THR A 357 -13.90 -0.04 -3.74
N LEU A 358 -12.85 0.74 -3.50
CA LEU A 358 -12.95 2.14 -3.10
C LEU A 358 -12.33 3.00 -4.19
N THR A 359 -13.14 3.84 -4.84
CA THR A 359 -12.69 4.74 -5.92
C THR A 359 -13.02 6.17 -5.55
N ALA A 360 -11.98 7.01 -5.46
CA ALA A 360 -12.11 8.43 -5.24
C ALA A 360 -11.44 9.21 -6.38
N PHE A 361 -12.04 10.33 -6.76
CA PHE A 361 -11.35 11.33 -7.58
C PHE A 361 -10.21 11.98 -6.80
N SER A 362 -10.45 12.31 -5.53
CA SER A 362 -9.47 12.91 -4.62
C SER A 362 -8.86 11.85 -3.70
N ASN A 363 -9.18 11.82 -2.41
CA ASN A 363 -8.51 10.98 -1.42
C ASN A 363 -9.36 9.77 -1.02
N VAL A 364 -8.70 8.71 -0.58
CA VAL A 364 -9.31 7.63 0.21
C VAL A 364 -8.66 7.65 1.59
N LYS A 365 -9.41 8.00 2.64
CA LYS A 365 -8.88 8.16 4.00
C LYS A 365 -9.94 7.92 5.06
N GLY A 366 -9.52 7.83 6.32
CA GLY A 366 -10.44 7.83 7.45
C GLY A 366 -11.24 9.13 7.53
N ARG A 367 -12.46 9.05 8.05
CA ARG A 367 -13.35 10.20 8.23
C ARG A 367 -12.97 11.02 9.45
N THR A 368 -12.46 10.37 10.49
CA THR A 368 -11.83 11.04 11.63
C THR A 368 -10.60 11.86 11.17
N SER A 369 -10.36 13.03 11.76
CA SER A 369 -9.24 13.90 11.36
C SER A 369 -7.91 13.17 11.52
N ASN A 370 -7.12 13.07 10.44
CA ASN A 370 -5.92 12.24 10.32
C ASN A 370 -6.14 10.73 10.52
N GLY A 371 -7.39 10.27 10.44
CA GLY A 371 -7.73 8.85 10.44
C GLY A 371 -7.29 8.20 9.14
N ARG A 372 -6.70 7.02 9.25
CA ARG A 372 -6.40 6.14 8.12
C ARG A 372 -7.58 5.19 7.90
N ALA A 373 -7.96 4.94 6.65
CA ALA A 373 -9.04 3.99 6.37
C ALA A 373 -8.57 2.56 6.62
N ALA A 374 -9.31 1.78 7.39
CA ALA A 374 -9.08 0.35 7.57
C ALA A 374 -9.98 -0.45 6.61
N ILE A 375 -9.42 -1.41 5.87
CA ILE A 375 -10.13 -2.17 4.84
C ILE A 375 -9.87 -3.67 4.99
N SER A 376 -10.94 -4.46 5.02
CA SER A 376 -10.85 -5.92 5.10
C SER A 376 -11.84 -6.59 4.13
N ALA A 377 -11.36 -7.38 3.18
CA ALA A 377 -12.19 -8.06 2.18
C ALA A 377 -11.47 -9.28 1.61
N ASN A 378 -12.12 -10.06 0.73
CA ASN A 378 -11.44 -11.13 0.01
C ASN A 378 -10.41 -10.55 -0.98
N ASN A 379 -10.85 -9.64 -1.85
CA ASN A 379 -9.98 -8.80 -2.68
C ASN A 379 -10.23 -7.32 -2.36
N ILE A 380 -9.18 -6.50 -2.41
CA ILE A 380 -9.22 -5.06 -2.17
C ILE A 380 -8.65 -4.33 -3.37
N ALA A 381 -9.40 -3.36 -3.88
CA ALA A 381 -8.92 -2.39 -4.86
C ALA A 381 -9.20 -0.97 -4.35
N VAL A 382 -8.14 -0.18 -4.16
CA VAL A 382 -8.24 1.23 -3.77
C VAL A 382 -7.66 2.11 -4.87
N THR A 383 -8.42 3.10 -5.32
CA THR A 383 -8.00 4.07 -6.32
C THR A 383 -8.28 5.50 -5.84
N ALA A 384 -7.25 6.31 -5.65
CA ALA A 384 -7.31 7.73 -5.31
C ALA A 384 -6.70 8.57 -6.46
N THR A 385 -7.46 8.75 -7.53
CA THR A 385 -6.96 9.14 -8.87
C THR A 385 -6.05 10.38 -8.85
N ASN A 386 -6.49 11.47 -8.20
CA ASN A 386 -5.77 12.73 -8.11
C ASN A 386 -5.37 13.09 -6.67
N GLY A 387 -5.49 12.15 -5.73
CA GLY A 387 -5.22 12.40 -4.32
C GLY A 387 -4.44 11.28 -3.64
N LEU A 388 -4.52 11.27 -2.32
CA LEU A 388 -3.80 10.36 -1.46
C LEU A 388 -4.68 9.15 -1.10
N ALA A 389 -4.15 7.95 -1.28
CA ALA A 389 -4.63 6.77 -0.58
C ALA A 389 -3.96 6.72 0.80
N PHE A 390 -4.67 7.14 1.85
CA PHE A 390 -4.19 7.22 3.23
C PHE A 390 -4.81 6.10 4.07
N LEU A 391 -4.12 4.96 4.10
CA LEU A 391 -4.68 3.69 4.57
C LEU A 391 -4.00 3.19 5.84
N GLY A 392 -4.77 2.44 6.61
CA GLY A 392 -4.40 1.81 7.86
C GLY A 392 -4.18 0.33 7.63
N ALA A 393 -4.84 -0.50 8.45
CA ALA A 393 -4.89 -1.94 8.20
C ALA A 393 -5.56 -2.23 6.85
N VAL A 394 -4.85 -2.96 5.97
CA VAL A 394 -5.37 -3.51 4.72
C VAL A 394 -5.19 -5.02 4.79
N SER A 395 -6.30 -5.76 4.80
CA SER A 395 -6.30 -7.21 4.97
C SER A 395 -7.09 -7.87 3.84
N ALA A 396 -6.38 -8.54 2.93
CA ALA A 396 -6.97 -9.35 1.87
C ALA A 396 -6.27 -10.71 1.76
N PRO A 397 -6.97 -11.84 1.92
CA PRO A 397 -6.41 -13.15 1.64
C PRO A 397 -6.27 -13.42 0.14
N GLY A 398 -7.09 -12.76 -0.71
CA GLY A 398 -7.03 -12.79 -2.17
C GLY A 398 -5.99 -11.82 -2.71
N SER A 399 -6.40 -10.75 -3.40
CA SER A 399 -5.52 -9.68 -3.90
C SER A 399 -5.79 -8.32 -3.23
N ALA A 400 -4.78 -7.54 -2.90
CA ALA A 400 -4.88 -6.15 -2.46
C ALA A 400 -4.03 -5.22 -3.33
N THR A 401 -4.68 -4.28 -4.01
CA THR A 401 -4.03 -3.27 -4.85
C THR A 401 -4.39 -1.86 -4.38
N VAL A 402 -3.39 -0.99 -4.32
CA VAL A 402 -3.56 0.42 -3.91
C VAL A 402 -2.91 1.32 -4.95
N THR A 403 -3.72 2.18 -5.57
CA THR A 403 -3.26 3.18 -6.52
C THR A 403 -3.70 4.56 -6.09
N GLY A 404 -2.80 5.53 -6.13
CA GLY A 404 -3.15 6.93 -5.91
C GLY A 404 -2.17 7.88 -6.57
N SER A 405 -2.47 9.18 -6.58
CA SER A 405 -1.45 10.18 -6.92
C SER A 405 -0.28 10.11 -5.94
N SER A 406 -0.60 9.93 -4.66
CA SER A 406 0.33 9.48 -3.62
C SER A 406 -0.29 8.31 -2.85
N VAL A 407 0.55 7.48 -2.22
CA VAL A 407 0.12 6.33 -1.42
C VAL A 407 0.86 6.36 -0.09
N ASP A 408 0.11 6.30 1.00
CA ASP A 408 0.64 6.18 2.35
C ASP A 408 -0.17 5.14 3.12
N VAL A 409 0.46 4.01 3.42
CA VAL A 409 -0.12 2.90 4.19
C VAL A 409 0.69 2.72 5.47
N SER A 410 0.02 2.71 6.61
CA SER A 410 0.66 2.39 7.89
C SER A 410 -0.22 1.56 8.80
N SER A 411 0.32 0.43 9.25
CA SER A 411 -0.40 -0.60 10.03
C SER A 411 0.59 -1.43 10.83
N SER A 412 0.10 -2.40 11.61
CA SER A 412 0.95 -3.39 12.29
C SER A 412 1.74 -4.24 11.29
N GLY A 413 1.11 -4.65 10.19
CA GLY A 413 1.73 -5.32 9.04
C GLY A 413 1.02 -4.95 7.74
N ILE A 414 1.74 -4.99 6.63
CA ILE A 414 1.23 -4.62 5.30
C ILE A 414 1.33 -5.85 4.39
N SER A 415 0.26 -6.16 3.67
CA SER A 415 0.24 -7.22 2.65
C SER A 415 -0.52 -6.75 1.42
N LEU A 416 0.19 -6.50 0.31
CA LEU A 416 -0.32 -5.92 -0.92
C LEU A 416 0.27 -6.66 -2.14
N ASP A 417 -0.50 -6.86 -3.21
CA ASP A 417 0.07 -7.22 -4.50
C ASP A 417 0.86 -6.04 -5.04
N SER A 418 0.22 -4.86 -5.05
CA SER A 418 0.84 -3.66 -5.59
C SER A 418 0.45 -2.39 -4.86
N ALA A 419 1.42 -1.50 -4.68
CA ALA A 419 1.23 -0.13 -4.23
C ALA A 419 1.85 0.85 -5.25
N THR A 420 1.03 1.69 -5.87
CA THR A 420 1.45 2.58 -6.96
C THR A 420 1.07 4.03 -6.68
N ALA A 421 2.08 4.87 -6.49
CA ALA A 421 1.95 6.33 -6.50
C ALA A 421 2.25 6.86 -7.91
N THR A 422 1.24 7.41 -8.59
CA THR A 422 1.33 7.79 -10.02
C THR A 422 1.94 9.17 -10.24
N ASN A 423 1.94 10.05 -9.25
CA ASN A 423 2.48 11.41 -9.38
C ASN A 423 2.93 12.01 -8.05
N GLY A 424 3.50 11.18 -7.17
CA GLY A 424 3.80 11.56 -5.80
C GLY A 424 4.53 10.46 -5.04
N ALA A 425 4.57 10.60 -3.72
CA ALA A 425 5.34 9.70 -2.86
C ALA A 425 4.58 8.40 -2.57
N LEU A 426 5.34 7.32 -2.41
CA LEU A 426 4.90 6.05 -1.86
C LEU A 426 5.54 5.87 -0.48
N SER A 427 4.73 5.58 0.53
CA SER A 427 5.16 5.27 1.89
C SER A 427 4.42 4.02 2.40
N LEU A 428 5.17 2.97 2.72
CA LEU A 428 4.64 1.75 3.35
C LEU A 428 5.33 1.56 4.70
N VAL A 429 4.59 1.63 5.81
CA VAL A 429 5.15 1.56 7.16
C VAL A 429 4.46 0.50 8.02
N ALA A 430 5.11 -0.66 8.19
CA ALA A 430 4.68 -1.67 9.15
C ALA A 430 5.35 -1.43 10.51
N THR A 431 4.55 -1.12 11.54
CA THR A 431 5.03 -0.69 12.86
C THR A 431 5.49 -1.83 13.77
N SER A 432 5.02 -3.07 13.53
CA SER A 432 5.37 -4.23 14.36
C SER A 432 5.58 -5.53 13.58
N GLY A 433 5.34 -5.53 12.27
CA GLY A 433 5.35 -6.72 11.42
C GLY A 433 6.09 -6.51 10.10
N ASP A 434 5.76 -7.35 9.13
CA ASP A 434 6.35 -7.34 7.79
C ASP A 434 5.66 -6.34 6.86
N VAL A 435 6.38 -5.93 5.81
CA VAL A 435 5.79 -5.38 4.59
C VAL A 435 5.94 -6.43 3.49
N LEU A 436 4.84 -7.09 3.15
CA LEU A 436 4.73 -8.03 2.05
C LEU A 436 4.14 -7.30 0.85
N VAL A 437 4.96 -7.02 -0.17
CA VAL A 437 4.53 -6.32 -1.39
C VAL A 437 5.23 -6.88 -2.62
N ASP A 438 4.46 -7.33 -3.63
CA ASP A 438 5.09 -7.84 -4.86
C ASP A 438 5.68 -6.68 -5.68
N THR A 439 4.94 -5.58 -5.83
CA THR A 439 5.42 -4.38 -6.53
C THR A 439 5.07 -3.08 -5.82
N ALA A 440 6.08 -2.26 -5.56
CA ALA A 440 5.96 -0.93 -5.00
C ALA A 440 6.58 0.09 -5.97
N SER A 441 5.81 1.08 -6.42
CA SER A 441 6.30 2.06 -7.40
C SER A 441 5.85 3.48 -7.11
N ALA A 442 6.75 4.44 -7.24
CA ALA A 442 6.44 5.86 -7.23
C ALA A 442 6.89 6.52 -8.55
N THR A 443 6.04 7.36 -9.13
CA THR A 443 6.39 8.23 -10.26
C THR A 443 6.34 9.67 -9.80
N ASN A 444 7.39 10.46 -10.11
CA ASN A 444 7.57 11.84 -9.66
C ASN A 444 7.65 12.04 -8.12
N GLY A 445 7.74 10.96 -7.35
CA GLY A 445 8.02 10.98 -5.90
C GLY A 445 9.01 9.89 -5.49
N ASN A 446 9.33 9.86 -4.20
CA ASN A 446 10.19 8.83 -3.61
C ASN A 446 9.35 7.60 -3.23
N ALA A 447 9.99 6.43 -3.18
CA ALA A 447 9.40 5.22 -2.62
C ALA A 447 10.12 4.84 -1.33
N THR A 448 9.39 4.86 -0.21
CA THR A 448 9.90 4.51 1.12
C THR A 448 9.14 3.31 1.67
N ILE A 449 9.88 2.28 2.08
CA ILE A 449 9.33 1.10 2.76
C ILE A 449 10.06 0.93 4.07
N THR A 450 9.31 0.90 5.17
CA THR A 450 9.81 0.63 6.51
C THR A 450 9.03 -0.51 7.12
N ALA A 451 9.70 -1.63 7.35
CA ALA A 451 9.18 -2.76 8.10
C ALA A 451 9.88 -2.86 9.46
N PHE A 452 9.11 -3.23 10.49
CA PHE A 452 9.69 -3.63 11.76
C PHE A 452 10.41 -4.98 11.63
N ASN A 453 9.83 -5.93 10.90
CA ASN A 453 10.44 -7.21 10.58
C ASN A 453 11.02 -7.17 9.16
N SER A 454 10.42 -7.89 8.21
CA SER A 454 10.97 -8.12 6.88
C SER A 454 10.23 -7.33 5.79
N VAL A 455 10.91 -7.11 4.67
CA VAL A 455 10.33 -6.64 3.41
C VAL A 455 10.48 -7.76 2.39
N ALA A 456 9.39 -8.30 1.86
CA ALA A 456 9.41 -9.41 0.91
C ALA A 456 8.23 -9.31 -0.08
N GLY A 457 8.23 -10.16 -1.11
CA GLY A 457 7.05 -10.38 -1.92
C GLY A 457 5.95 -11.07 -1.10
N ARG A 458 4.72 -10.96 -1.57
CA ARG A 458 3.53 -11.45 -0.87
C ARG A 458 3.37 -12.96 -1.01
N ALA A 459 3.66 -13.51 -2.18
CA ALA A 459 3.72 -14.96 -2.35
C ALA A 459 4.92 -15.54 -1.58
N GLU A 460 4.76 -16.76 -1.05
CA GLU A 460 5.82 -17.42 -0.28
C GLU A 460 7.10 -17.55 -1.12
N GLY A 461 8.21 -17.01 -0.60
CA GLY A 461 9.50 -16.98 -1.31
C GLY A 461 9.59 -15.98 -2.47
N ALA A 462 8.59 -15.12 -2.67
CA ALA A 462 8.66 -14.05 -3.65
C ALA A 462 9.48 -12.86 -3.14
N ARG A 463 10.12 -12.16 -4.06
CA ARG A 463 10.94 -10.97 -3.80
C ARG A 463 10.17 -9.71 -4.12
N ALA A 464 10.26 -8.69 -3.27
CA ALA A 464 9.61 -7.41 -3.52
C ALA A 464 10.35 -6.63 -4.61
N ALA A 465 9.62 -6.10 -5.59
CA ALA A 465 10.16 -5.15 -6.57
C ALA A 465 9.81 -3.71 -6.17
N VAL A 466 10.80 -2.81 -6.14
CA VAL A 466 10.61 -1.42 -5.69
C VAL A 466 11.21 -0.44 -6.67
N SER A 467 10.45 0.57 -7.09
CA SER A 467 10.93 1.58 -8.04
C SER A 467 10.51 3.00 -7.71
N ALA A 468 11.36 3.96 -8.04
CA ALA A 468 11.07 5.39 -8.04
C ALA A 468 11.54 6.02 -9.36
N ALA A 469 10.58 6.47 -10.18
CA ALA A 469 10.80 7.03 -11.51
C ALA A 469 10.58 8.56 -11.54
N GLY A 470 11.24 9.24 -12.47
CA GLY A 470 11.27 10.71 -12.58
C GLY A 470 12.68 11.26 -12.39
N SER A 471 12.86 12.57 -12.23
CA SER A 471 14.20 13.16 -12.05
C SER A 471 14.62 13.15 -10.57
N ASN A 472 15.77 12.54 -10.26
CA ASN A 472 16.36 12.46 -8.92
C ASN A 472 15.38 11.95 -7.85
N ARG A 473 14.74 10.79 -8.11
CA ARG A 473 13.82 10.15 -7.16
C ARG A 473 14.49 9.00 -6.44
N ASN A 474 14.25 8.90 -5.14
CA ASN A 474 14.95 7.95 -4.27
C ASN A 474 14.07 6.74 -3.92
N VAL A 475 14.72 5.60 -3.72
CA VAL A 475 14.16 4.42 -3.05
C VAL A 475 14.87 4.25 -1.72
N ALA A 476 14.11 4.10 -0.63
CA ALA A 476 14.64 3.80 0.69
C ALA A 476 13.88 2.60 1.29
N ILE A 477 14.59 1.54 1.64
CA ILE A 477 14.01 0.32 2.21
C ILE A 477 14.70 0.00 3.53
N THR A 478 13.91 -0.19 4.58
CA THR A 478 14.40 -0.50 5.94
C THR A 478 13.63 -1.69 6.51
N ALA A 479 14.32 -2.80 6.80
CA ALA A 479 13.79 -3.98 7.48
C ALA A 479 14.45 -4.12 8.86
N THR A 480 13.90 -3.42 9.86
CA THR A 480 14.60 -3.10 11.12
C THR A 480 15.18 -4.33 11.83
N ASN A 481 14.36 -5.37 12.02
CA ASN A 481 14.75 -6.61 12.70
C ASN A 481 14.77 -7.84 11.77
N GLY A 482 14.25 -7.71 10.54
CA GLY A 482 14.11 -8.81 9.60
C GLY A 482 14.98 -8.67 8.36
N GLN A 483 14.60 -9.41 7.32
CA GLN A 483 15.31 -9.43 6.05
C GLN A 483 14.69 -8.45 5.06
N ALA A 484 15.53 -7.72 4.30
CA ALA A 484 15.10 -7.11 3.05
C ALA A 484 15.30 -8.13 1.91
N TYR A 485 14.24 -8.83 1.51
CA TYR A 485 14.22 -9.86 0.48
C TYR A 485 13.66 -9.30 -0.84
N LEU A 486 14.56 -8.80 -1.68
CA LEU A 486 14.23 -7.89 -2.77
C LEU A 486 14.60 -8.45 -4.14
N GLY A 487 13.84 -8.01 -5.13
CA GLY A 487 14.02 -8.29 -6.54
C GLY A 487 14.64 -7.07 -7.22
N ALA A 488 13.99 -6.56 -8.26
CA ALA A 488 14.41 -5.32 -8.89
C ALA A 488 14.21 -4.12 -7.94
N VAL A 489 15.29 -3.38 -7.69
CA VAL A 489 15.28 -2.09 -6.98
C VAL A 489 15.82 -1.03 -7.94
N SER A 490 15.02 -0.01 -8.26
CA SER A 490 15.38 1.00 -9.26
C SER A 490 15.04 2.41 -8.79
N ALA A 491 16.04 3.29 -8.78
CA ALA A 491 15.89 4.71 -8.47
C ALA A 491 16.68 5.55 -9.47
N THR A 492 16.14 6.72 -9.84
CA THR A 492 16.87 7.69 -10.66
C THR A 492 17.78 8.61 -9.85
N GLY A 493 17.53 8.72 -8.53
CA GLY A 493 18.42 9.29 -7.53
C GLY A 493 19.17 8.20 -6.76
N ASN A 494 18.95 8.14 -5.44
CA ASN A 494 19.57 7.16 -4.55
C ASN A 494 18.69 5.93 -4.34
N ALA A 495 19.32 4.75 -4.20
CA ALA A 495 18.64 3.53 -3.79
C ALA A 495 19.36 2.94 -2.57
N ASP A 496 18.77 3.12 -1.40
CA ASP A 496 19.35 2.71 -0.11
C ASP A 496 18.54 1.57 0.50
N VAL A 497 19.21 0.47 0.82
CA VAL A 497 18.59 -0.73 1.42
C VAL A 497 19.30 -1.07 2.71
N SER A 498 18.52 -1.23 3.79
CA SER A 498 19.02 -1.68 5.07
C SER A 498 18.12 -2.73 5.69
N GLY A 499 18.71 -3.67 6.41
CA GLY A 499 17.97 -4.63 7.22
C GLY A 499 18.88 -5.41 8.17
N SER A 500 18.29 -6.29 8.99
CA SER A 500 19.08 -7.25 9.77
C SER A 500 19.91 -8.12 8.83
N SER A 501 19.30 -8.61 7.75
CA SER A 501 19.97 -9.16 6.57
C SER A 501 19.42 -8.52 5.29
N VAL A 502 20.20 -8.55 4.22
CA VAL A 502 19.81 -7.98 2.92
C VAL A 502 20.10 -9.02 1.84
N ASP A 503 19.10 -9.37 1.05
CA ASP A 503 19.23 -10.27 -0.10
C ASP A 503 18.51 -9.63 -1.30
N VAL A 504 19.28 -9.23 -2.31
CA VAL A 504 18.79 -8.64 -3.55
C VAL A 504 19.20 -9.49 -4.73
N ALA A 505 18.23 -9.98 -5.50
CA ALA A 505 18.50 -10.76 -6.72
C ALA A 505 17.63 -10.29 -7.89
N SER A 506 18.27 -9.91 -9.00
CA SER A 506 17.60 -9.36 -10.18
C SER A 506 18.46 -9.55 -11.44
N SER A 507 17.96 -9.12 -12.61
CA SER A 507 18.77 -9.09 -13.84
C SER A 507 19.97 -8.15 -13.73
N GLY A 508 19.85 -7.07 -12.95
CA GLY A 508 20.92 -6.16 -12.57
C GLY A 508 20.59 -5.47 -11.24
N VAL A 509 21.59 -5.30 -10.39
CA VAL A 509 21.45 -4.66 -9.07
C VAL A 509 22.06 -3.27 -9.15
N SER A 510 21.33 -2.25 -8.72
CA SER A 510 21.85 -0.87 -8.70
C SER A 510 21.43 -0.13 -7.44
N LEU A 511 22.32 -0.07 -6.47
CA LEU A 511 22.09 0.48 -5.14
C LEU A 511 23.14 1.55 -4.82
N THR A 512 22.73 2.64 -4.19
CA THR A 512 23.69 3.59 -3.61
C THR A 512 24.34 2.93 -2.39
N SER A 513 23.53 2.36 -1.50
CA SER A 513 24.03 1.61 -0.36
C SER A 513 23.21 0.35 -0.05
N ALA A 514 23.89 -0.69 0.44
CA ALA A 514 23.27 -1.90 0.96
C ALA A 514 23.91 -2.26 2.31
N THR A 515 23.11 -2.30 3.38
CA THR A 515 23.60 -2.50 4.75
C THR A 515 22.85 -3.63 5.46
N ALA A 516 23.54 -4.72 5.77
CA ALA A 516 23.09 -5.74 6.71
C ALA A 516 23.66 -5.42 8.12
N THR A 517 22.80 -5.27 9.11
CA THR A 517 23.21 -4.80 10.45
C THR A 517 23.61 -5.91 11.40
N ASN A 518 23.07 -7.12 11.23
CA ASN A 518 23.33 -8.28 12.11
C ASN A 518 23.57 -9.60 11.35
N GLY A 519 23.24 -9.65 10.06
CA GLY A 519 23.23 -10.85 9.24
C GLY A 519 24.03 -10.67 7.95
N SER A 520 23.75 -11.54 6.97
CA SER A 520 24.45 -11.52 5.68
C SER A 520 23.90 -10.46 4.72
N LEU A 521 24.78 -10.04 3.81
CA LEU A 521 24.48 -9.22 2.64
C LEU A 521 24.70 -10.08 1.39
N SER A 522 23.69 -10.23 0.55
CA SER A 522 23.76 -10.93 -0.73
C SER A 522 23.23 -10.02 -1.84
N LEU A 523 24.07 -9.72 -2.84
CA LEU A 523 23.69 -8.97 -4.05
C LEU A 523 23.99 -9.82 -5.28
N VAL A 524 22.96 -10.20 -6.03
CA VAL A 524 23.08 -11.12 -7.17
C VAL A 524 22.47 -10.50 -8.43
N ALA A 525 23.31 -10.24 -9.43
CA ALA A 525 22.88 -9.85 -10.78
C ALA A 525 23.01 -11.04 -11.73
N THR A 526 21.89 -11.59 -12.20
CA THR A 526 21.84 -12.84 -12.98
C THR A 526 22.30 -12.68 -14.43
N SER A 527 22.20 -11.48 -15.01
CA SER A 527 22.58 -11.20 -16.41
C SER A 527 23.35 -9.90 -16.61
N GLY A 528 23.44 -9.05 -15.59
CA GLY A 528 24.00 -7.70 -15.67
C GLY A 528 25.03 -7.41 -14.59
N ASP A 529 25.12 -6.14 -14.22
CA ASP A 529 26.06 -5.63 -13.21
C ASP A 529 25.45 -5.66 -11.79
N VAL A 530 26.32 -5.78 -10.79
CA VAL A 530 26.07 -5.29 -9.44
C VAL A 530 26.75 -3.93 -9.31
N LEU A 531 25.94 -2.87 -9.34
CA LEU A 531 26.36 -1.49 -9.14
C LEU A 531 26.04 -1.07 -7.70
N VAL A 532 27.06 -0.96 -6.86
CA VAL A 532 26.91 -0.54 -5.46
C VAL A 532 28.05 0.38 -5.02
N ASP A 533 27.73 1.56 -4.50
CA ASP A 533 28.78 2.47 -4.01
C ASP A 533 29.31 1.99 -2.65
N THR A 534 28.42 1.57 -1.74
CA THR A 534 28.80 1.01 -0.42
C THR A 534 27.98 -0.24 -0.08
N ALA A 535 28.67 -1.33 0.25
CA ALA A 535 28.09 -2.59 0.70
C ALA A 535 28.67 -2.95 2.08
N SER A 536 27.82 -3.11 3.10
CA SER A 536 28.27 -3.40 4.47
C SER A 536 27.47 -4.53 5.11
N ALA A 537 28.14 -5.45 5.80
CA ALA A 537 27.53 -6.47 6.65
C ALA A 537 28.21 -6.48 8.03
N THR A 538 27.59 -5.84 9.02
CA THR A 538 28.15 -5.78 10.38
C THR A 538 27.96 -7.12 11.08
N GLY A 539 29.06 -7.78 11.42
CA GLY A 539 29.03 -9.10 12.09
C GLY A 539 28.63 -10.28 11.20
N GLY A 540 28.30 -10.05 9.93
CA GLY A 540 27.96 -11.09 8.95
C GLY A 540 28.83 -11.06 7.69
N ASP A 541 28.46 -11.87 6.70
CA ASP A 541 29.22 -12.03 5.46
C ASP A 541 28.59 -11.23 4.31
N ALA A 542 29.41 -10.75 3.38
CA ALA A 542 28.97 -10.08 2.16
C ALA A 542 29.34 -10.90 0.92
N THR A 543 28.33 -11.26 0.12
CA THR A 543 28.48 -11.95 -1.17
C THR A 543 27.92 -11.09 -2.28
N LEU A 544 28.76 -10.70 -3.24
CA LEU A 544 28.38 -9.94 -4.42
C LEU A 544 28.69 -10.78 -5.66
N THR A 545 27.66 -11.15 -6.41
CA THR A 545 27.80 -11.96 -7.63
C THR A 545 27.16 -11.24 -8.80
N ALA A 546 27.95 -10.95 -9.84
CA ALA A 546 27.50 -10.37 -11.08
C ALA A 546 27.84 -11.28 -12.27
N PHE A 547 26.96 -11.29 -13.26
CA PHE A 547 27.28 -11.84 -14.57
C PHE A 547 28.33 -10.97 -15.27
N SER A 548 28.16 -9.64 -15.21
CA SER A 548 29.07 -8.67 -15.83
C SER A 548 30.02 -8.09 -14.77
N ASN A 549 29.79 -6.87 -14.27
CA ASN A 549 30.72 -6.17 -13.39
C ASN A 549 30.21 -6.09 -11.95
N VAL A 550 31.14 -5.99 -11.00
CA VAL A 550 30.88 -5.50 -9.63
C VAL A 550 31.63 -4.19 -9.47
N LYS A 551 30.91 -3.07 -9.38
CA LYS A 551 31.52 -1.72 -9.32
C LYS A 551 30.61 -0.70 -8.63
N GLY A 552 31.11 0.52 -8.42
CA GLY A 552 30.27 1.65 -8.01
C GLY A 552 29.34 2.12 -9.12
N ARG A 553 28.30 2.87 -8.77
CA ARG A 553 27.26 3.33 -9.71
C ARG A 553 27.75 4.35 -10.72
N THR A 554 28.72 5.19 -10.35
CA THR A 554 29.32 6.15 -11.29
C THR A 554 30.19 5.43 -12.33
N SER A 555 30.38 6.01 -13.52
CA SER A 555 31.07 5.34 -14.64
C SER A 555 32.45 4.78 -14.28
N ASN A 556 33.16 5.44 -13.35
CA ASN A 556 34.45 5.03 -12.78
C ASN A 556 34.38 4.87 -11.25
N GLY A 557 33.19 4.62 -10.71
CA GLY A 557 32.97 4.41 -9.30
C GLY A 557 33.48 3.04 -8.89
N ARG A 558 34.25 2.99 -7.81
CA ARG A 558 34.72 1.75 -7.19
C ARG A 558 33.79 1.37 -6.05
N ALA A 559 33.38 0.11 -5.97
CA ALA A 559 32.53 -0.36 -4.88
C ALA A 559 33.35 -0.48 -3.58
N ALA A 560 32.87 0.10 -2.49
CA ALA A 560 33.44 -0.09 -1.15
C ALA A 560 32.68 -1.20 -0.41
N ILE A 561 33.40 -2.17 0.15
CA ILE A 561 32.81 -3.37 0.79
C ILE A 561 33.43 -3.59 2.17
N SER A 562 32.58 -3.77 3.19
CA SER A 562 33.00 -4.09 4.55
C SER A 562 32.14 -5.19 5.14
N ALA A 563 32.72 -6.31 5.57
CA ALA A 563 32.01 -7.42 6.19
C ALA A 563 32.95 -8.28 7.03
N ASN A 564 32.45 -9.30 7.73
CA ASN A 564 33.31 -10.29 8.39
C ASN A 564 34.07 -11.12 7.34
N ASN A 565 33.32 -11.73 6.42
CA ASN A 565 33.86 -12.35 5.21
C ASN A 565 33.30 -11.68 3.95
N ILE A 566 34.11 -11.56 2.91
CA ILE A 566 33.75 -10.95 1.62
C ILE A 566 34.01 -11.96 0.49
N ALA A 567 33.01 -12.18 -0.35
CA ALA A 567 33.14 -12.90 -1.60
C ALA A 567 32.59 -12.05 -2.75
N VAL A 568 33.46 -11.69 -3.70
CA VAL A 568 33.08 -10.95 -4.91
C VAL A 568 33.34 -11.79 -6.14
N THR A 569 32.33 -11.93 -7.00
CA THR A 569 32.42 -12.66 -8.28
C THR A 569 31.84 -11.83 -9.42
N ALA A 570 32.67 -11.49 -10.41
CA ALA A 570 32.29 -10.81 -11.65
C ALA A 570 32.55 -11.73 -12.86
N THR A 571 31.60 -12.61 -13.17
CA THR A 571 31.82 -13.81 -14.01
C THR A 571 32.45 -13.51 -15.37
N ASN A 572 31.90 -12.55 -16.12
CA ASN A 572 32.33 -12.17 -17.47
C ASN A 572 32.80 -10.70 -17.55
N GLY A 573 32.98 -10.03 -16.42
CA GLY A 573 33.35 -8.63 -16.37
C GLY A 573 34.38 -8.33 -15.29
N VAL A 574 34.37 -7.08 -14.82
CA VAL A 574 35.40 -6.56 -13.93
C VAL A 574 34.88 -6.48 -12.51
N ALA A 575 35.65 -6.99 -11.56
CA ALA A 575 35.52 -6.61 -10.15
C ALA A 575 36.33 -5.30 -9.94
N PHE A 576 35.65 -4.16 -9.95
CA PHE A 576 36.23 -2.83 -9.87
C PHE A 576 35.97 -2.20 -8.49
N LEU A 577 36.89 -2.46 -7.57
CA LEU A 577 36.68 -2.28 -6.13
C LEU A 577 37.56 -1.18 -5.54
N GLY A 578 37.04 -0.59 -4.46
CA GLY A 578 37.68 0.43 -3.65
C GLY A 578 38.18 -0.18 -2.35
N ALA A 579 37.81 0.43 -1.23
CA ALA A 579 38.08 -0.14 0.09
C ALA A 579 37.41 -1.52 0.23
N VAL A 580 38.21 -2.53 0.59
CA VAL A 580 37.75 -3.89 0.94
C VAL A 580 38.24 -4.21 2.34
N SER A 581 37.34 -4.37 3.29
CA SER A 581 37.66 -4.60 4.70
C SER A 581 36.99 -5.88 5.20
N ALA A 582 37.79 -6.93 5.39
CA ALA A 582 37.36 -8.19 5.99
C ALA A 582 38.36 -8.67 7.06
N PRO A 583 37.97 -8.71 8.35
CA PRO A 583 38.80 -9.29 9.40
C PRO A 583 38.89 -10.82 9.28
N GLY A 584 37.86 -11.49 8.76
CA GLY A 584 37.84 -12.92 8.47
C GLY A 584 38.57 -13.23 7.16
N SER A 585 37.81 -13.39 6.08
CA SER A 585 38.35 -13.68 4.73
C SER A 585 37.80 -12.73 3.66
N ALA A 586 38.58 -12.39 2.65
CA ALA A 586 38.16 -11.63 1.47
C ALA A 586 38.68 -12.28 0.18
N THR A 587 37.76 -12.68 -0.69
CA THR A 587 38.06 -13.27 -2.00
C THR A 587 37.43 -12.43 -3.11
N VAL A 588 38.22 -12.16 -4.15
CA VAL A 588 37.77 -11.39 -5.32
C VAL A 588 38.10 -12.15 -6.59
N THR A 589 37.07 -12.48 -7.36
CA THR A 589 37.19 -13.16 -8.65
C THR A 589 36.48 -12.37 -9.73
N GLY A 590 37.11 -12.20 -10.89
CA GLY A 590 36.47 -11.63 -12.06
C GLY A 590 37.15 -12.04 -13.36
N SER A 591 36.57 -11.71 -14.52
CA SER A 591 37.31 -11.82 -15.79
C SER A 591 38.57 -10.95 -15.73
N SER A 592 38.43 -9.74 -15.19
CA SER A 592 39.53 -8.88 -14.72
C SER A 592 39.25 -8.43 -13.29
N VAL A 593 40.31 -8.10 -12.55
CA VAL A 593 40.20 -7.60 -11.17
C VAL A 593 41.02 -6.33 -11.04
N ASP A 594 40.40 -5.26 -10.56
CA ASP A 594 41.05 -3.99 -10.27
C ASP A 594 40.59 -3.48 -8.91
N VAL A 595 41.49 -3.48 -7.94
CA VAL A 595 41.26 -3.00 -6.58
C VAL A 595 42.21 -1.85 -6.30
N SER A 596 41.66 -0.70 -5.89
CA SER A 596 42.45 0.47 -5.51
C SER A 596 41.92 1.10 -4.22
N ALA A 597 42.73 1.12 -3.17
CA ALA A 597 42.34 1.59 -1.84
C ALA A 597 43.53 2.18 -1.07
N ALA A 598 43.29 2.73 0.12
CA ALA A 598 44.37 3.15 1.02
C ALA A 598 45.27 1.96 1.39
N GLY A 599 44.66 0.85 1.81
CA GLY A 599 45.30 -0.45 1.98
C GLY A 599 44.40 -1.56 1.42
N ILE A 600 45.00 -2.68 1.04
CA ILE A 600 44.29 -3.85 0.48
C ILE A 600 44.57 -5.05 1.39
N SER A 601 43.53 -5.82 1.70
CA SER A 601 43.68 -7.07 2.45
C SER A 601 42.75 -8.15 1.92
N LEU A 602 43.30 -9.14 1.22
CA LEU A 602 42.58 -10.20 0.50
C LEU A 602 43.22 -11.56 0.74
N ASP A 603 42.45 -12.62 0.89
CA ASP A 603 42.95 -14.00 0.88
C ASP A 603 43.36 -14.35 -0.56
N SER A 604 42.49 -14.00 -1.52
CA SER A 604 42.81 -14.17 -2.93
C SER A 604 42.20 -13.10 -3.84
N ALA A 605 42.93 -12.79 -4.90
CA ALA A 605 42.48 -11.99 -6.03
C ALA A 605 42.77 -12.76 -7.33
N THR A 606 41.73 -13.10 -8.08
CA THR A 606 41.82 -13.94 -9.28
C THR A 606 41.16 -13.27 -10.49
N ALA A 607 41.97 -12.91 -11.48
CA ALA A 607 41.51 -12.55 -12.82
C ALA A 607 41.53 -13.81 -13.71
N THR A 608 40.38 -14.23 -14.22
CA THR A 608 40.23 -15.51 -14.95
C THR A 608 40.49 -15.40 -16.44
N ASN A 609 40.39 -14.21 -17.04
CA ASN A 609 40.58 -14.01 -18.47
C ASN A 609 41.00 -12.57 -18.81
N GLY A 610 41.87 -11.99 -18.00
CA GLY A 610 42.18 -10.56 -18.06
C GLY A 610 43.22 -10.15 -17.03
N ALA A 611 43.39 -8.84 -16.89
CA ALA A 611 44.41 -8.27 -16.02
C ALA A 611 43.98 -8.29 -14.55
N LEU A 612 44.96 -8.47 -13.66
CA LEU A 612 44.85 -8.23 -12.24
C LEU A 612 45.64 -6.97 -11.88
N SER A 613 45.01 -6.04 -11.17
CA SER A 613 45.63 -4.83 -10.64
C SER A 613 45.24 -4.61 -9.18
N LEU A 614 46.22 -4.60 -8.28
CA LEU A 614 46.04 -4.28 -6.86
C LEU A 614 46.88 -3.05 -6.51
N VAL A 615 46.25 -1.95 -6.14
CA VAL A 615 46.93 -0.67 -5.85
C VAL A 615 46.57 -0.15 -4.46
N ALA A 616 47.50 -0.25 -3.51
CA ALA A 616 47.40 0.42 -2.21
C ALA A 616 48.10 1.79 -2.26
N THR A 617 47.33 2.87 -2.10
CA THR A 617 47.81 4.25 -2.30
C THR A 617 48.57 4.83 -1.12
N SER A 618 48.35 4.32 0.11
CA SER A 618 49.01 4.83 1.32
C SER A 618 49.38 3.74 2.34
N GLY A 619 49.01 2.48 2.09
CA GLY A 619 49.18 1.35 2.99
C GLY A 619 49.80 0.12 2.33
N ASP A 620 49.59 -1.03 2.98
CA ASP A 620 50.06 -2.34 2.52
C ASP A 620 49.09 -2.96 1.48
N VAL A 621 49.61 -3.84 0.64
CA VAL A 621 48.83 -4.88 -0.03
C VAL A 621 49.10 -6.20 0.70
N LEU A 622 48.11 -6.66 1.45
CA LEU A 622 48.12 -7.95 2.13
C LEU A 622 47.34 -8.96 1.28
N VAL A 623 48.02 -9.83 0.53
CA VAL A 623 47.37 -10.84 -0.31
C VAL A 623 48.10 -12.17 -0.28
N ASP A 624 47.40 -13.27 -0.01
CA ASP A 624 48.02 -14.60 0.01
C ASP A 624 48.21 -15.14 -1.41
N THR A 625 47.19 -15.01 -2.26
CA THR A 625 47.25 -15.42 -3.67
C THR A 625 46.72 -14.36 -4.62
N ALA A 626 47.55 -13.94 -5.57
CA ALA A 626 47.20 -13.03 -6.66
C ALA A 626 47.43 -13.74 -8.00
N SER A 627 46.39 -13.98 -8.78
CA SER A 627 46.50 -14.73 -10.03
C SER A 627 45.79 -14.05 -11.19
N ALA A 628 46.45 -13.97 -12.34
CA ALA A 628 45.87 -13.57 -13.61
C ALA A 628 46.02 -14.71 -14.64
N THR A 629 44.94 -15.01 -15.34
CA THR A 629 44.94 -15.91 -16.51
C THR A 629 44.58 -15.07 -17.73
N ASN A 630 45.34 -15.24 -18.81
CA ASN A 630 45.23 -14.44 -20.04
C ASN A 630 45.40 -12.93 -19.83
N GLY A 631 46.21 -12.53 -18.85
CA GLY A 631 46.51 -11.12 -18.57
C GLY A 631 47.67 -10.94 -17.60
N ASN A 632 48.11 -9.68 -17.46
CA ASN A 632 49.18 -9.30 -16.55
C ASN A 632 48.69 -9.28 -15.10
N ALA A 633 49.60 -9.51 -14.15
CA ALA A 633 49.35 -9.29 -12.73
C ALA A 633 50.23 -8.16 -12.19
N THR A 634 49.60 -7.07 -11.77
CA THR A 634 50.27 -5.88 -11.24
C THR A 634 49.87 -5.67 -9.78
N ILE A 635 50.86 -5.55 -8.90
CA ILE A 635 50.66 -5.21 -7.49
C ILE A 635 51.53 -3.99 -7.15
N THR A 636 50.89 -2.93 -6.68
CA THR A 636 51.55 -1.70 -6.23
C THR A 636 51.10 -1.40 -4.81
N ALA A 637 52.05 -1.35 -3.89
CA ALA A 637 51.82 -0.93 -2.51
C ALA A 637 52.65 0.32 -2.18
N PHE A 638 52.09 1.21 -1.37
CA PHE A 638 52.85 2.31 -0.81
C PHE A 638 53.86 1.81 0.24
N ASN A 639 53.44 0.89 1.11
CA ASN A 639 54.27 0.27 2.13
C ASN A 639 54.71 -1.13 1.67
N ASN A 640 54.09 -2.20 2.19
CA ASN A 640 54.54 -3.57 1.97
C ASN A 640 53.62 -4.36 1.02
N VAL A 641 54.18 -5.36 0.34
CA VAL A 641 53.44 -6.45 -0.31
C VAL A 641 53.75 -7.74 0.44
N LYS A 642 52.78 -8.38 1.09
CA LYS A 642 52.97 -9.62 1.85
C LYS A 642 51.68 -10.43 1.97
N GLY A 643 51.78 -11.68 2.41
CA GLY A 643 50.61 -12.49 2.78
C GLY A 643 49.91 -11.92 4.02
N ARG A 644 48.64 -12.29 4.23
CA ARG A 644 47.81 -11.84 5.35
C ARG A 644 48.28 -12.39 6.70
N THR A 645 48.79 -13.62 6.73
CA THR A 645 49.28 -14.23 7.98
C THR A 645 50.55 -13.55 8.47
N SER A 646 50.84 -13.63 9.78
CA SER A 646 52.14 -13.18 10.31
C SER A 646 53.27 -13.99 9.64
N ASN A 647 54.19 -13.31 8.94
CA ASN A 647 55.19 -13.90 8.04
C ASN A 647 54.60 -14.66 6.82
N GLY A 648 53.36 -14.34 6.43
CA GLY A 648 52.77 -14.84 5.19
C GLY A 648 53.44 -14.21 3.98
N ARG A 649 53.72 -15.02 2.97
CA ARG A 649 54.34 -14.59 1.71
C ARG A 649 53.30 -14.57 0.59
N THR A 650 53.27 -13.50 -0.19
CA THR A 650 52.34 -13.41 -1.33
C THR A 650 52.76 -14.32 -2.47
N THR A 651 51.85 -15.16 -2.95
CA THR A 651 52.01 -15.92 -4.19
C THR A 651 51.41 -15.15 -5.35
N VAL A 652 52.16 -14.97 -6.44
CA VAL A 652 51.70 -14.24 -7.63
C VAL A 652 51.85 -15.09 -8.89
N SER A 653 50.85 -15.12 -9.76
CA SER A 653 51.02 -15.73 -11.07
C SER A 653 50.29 -15.04 -12.22
N ALA A 654 50.88 -15.09 -13.42
CA ALA A 654 50.29 -14.67 -14.68
C ALA A 654 50.46 -15.78 -15.74
N ARG A 655 49.38 -16.40 -16.20
CA ARG A 655 49.39 -17.63 -17.02
C ARG A 655 48.55 -17.49 -18.31
N GLY A 656 48.68 -18.43 -19.25
CA GLY A 656 47.83 -18.53 -20.45
C GLY A 656 48.35 -17.86 -21.74
N GLY A 657 49.46 -17.13 -21.65
CA GLY A 657 50.18 -16.49 -22.78
C GLY A 657 51.48 -15.88 -22.27
N ILE A 658 52.15 -15.01 -23.03
CA ILE A 658 53.31 -14.22 -22.54
C ILE A 658 52.76 -13.01 -21.78
N PHE A 659 52.59 -13.15 -20.47
CA PHE A 659 52.07 -12.11 -19.60
C PHE A 659 53.05 -11.81 -18.48
N ASP A 660 53.05 -10.55 -18.07
CA ASP A 660 54.01 -10.01 -17.12
C ASP A 660 53.46 -10.04 -15.69
N VAL A 661 54.38 -10.17 -14.73
CA VAL A 661 54.13 -9.89 -13.31
C VAL A 661 54.97 -8.69 -12.91
N ALA A 662 54.32 -7.66 -12.36
CA ALA A 662 54.98 -6.47 -11.84
C ALA A 662 54.58 -6.25 -10.38
N ILE A 663 55.54 -6.21 -9.47
CA ILE A 663 55.32 -5.98 -8.04
C ILE A 663 56.15 -4.79 -7.59
N THR A 664 55.52 -3.79 -6.98
CA THR A 664 56.16 -2.58 -6.48
C THR A 664 55.74 -2.32 -5.03
N ALA A 665 56.70 -2.22 -4.12
CA ALA A 665 56.53 -1.80 -2.73
C ALA A 665 57.33 -0.52 -2.49
N THR A 666 56.72 0.66 -2.66
CA THR A 666 57.44 1.93 -2.82
C THR A 666 58.33 2.29 -1.62
N ASN A 667 57.80 2.21 -0.40
CA ASN A 667 58.49 2.56 0.84
C ASN A 667 58.70 1.38 1.79
N GLY A 668 58.24 0.19 1.43
CA GLY A 668 58.29 -0.99 2.28
C GLY A 668 58.84 -2.22 1.57
N GLN A 669 58.58 -3.37 2.17
CA GLN A 669 59.12 -4.64 1.73
C GLN A 669 58.19 -5.36 0.76
N ALA A 670 58.75 -5.97 -0.28
CA ALA A 670 58.08 -7.02 -1.04
C ALA A 670 58.47 -8.39 -0.46
N PHE A 671 57.54 -9.04 0.25
CA PHE A 671 57.73 -10.32 0.93
C PHE A 671 56.91 -11.42 0.23
N LEU A 672 57.59 -12.15 -0.64
CA LEU A 672 56.95 -12.95 -1.69
C LEU A 672 57.29 -14.43 -1.60
N GLY A 673 56.37 -15.24 -2.09
CA GLY A 673 56.43 -16.70 -2.17
C GLY A 673 56.72 -17.14 -3.60
N ALA A 674 55.90 -18.06 -4.12
CA ALA A 674 55.99 -18.45 -5.52
C ALA A 674 55.56 -17.31 -6.45
N ILE A 675 56.39 -17.03 -7.46
CA ILE A 675 56.10 -16.08 -8.53
C ILE A 675 56.25 -16.81 -9.84
N SER A 676 55.22 -16.78 -10.69
CA SER A 676 55.21 -17.51 -11.95
C SER A 676 54.60 -16.68 -13.06
N ALA A 677 55.38 -16.41 -14.10
CA ALA A 677 54.88 -15.81 -15.33
C ALA A 677 55.62 -16.35 -16.54
N ASN A 678 54.93 -16.38 -17.67
CA ASN A 678 55.52 -16.72 -18.96
C ASN A 678 56.21 -15.51 -19.63
N GLY A 679 55.83 -14.28 -19.24
CA GLY A 679 56.47 -13.04 -19.65
C GLY A 679 57.51 -12.55 -18.65
N ASN A 680 57.70 -11.24 -18.59
CA ASN A 680 58.64 -10.60 -17.68
C ASN A 680 58.12 -10.64 -16.25
N VAL A 681 59.05 -10.82 -15.31
CA VAL A 681 58.72 -10.76 -13.87
C VAL A 681 59.65 -9.75 -13.21
N GLY A 682 59.08 -8.62 -12.77
CA GLY A 682 59.81 -7.54 -12.12
C GLY A 682 59.32 -7.34 -10.68
N VAL A 683 60.26 -7.24 -9.75
CA VAL A 683 59.98 -6.92 -8.34
C VAL A 683 60.82 -5.73 -7.90
N ILE A 684 60.17 -4.70 -7.38
CA ILE A 684 60.79 -3.50 -6.82
C ILE A 684 60.28 -3.30 -5.39
N GLY A 685 61.18 -3.08 -4.45
CA GLY A 685 60.82 -2.75 -3.06
C GLY A 685 61.89 -1.91 -2.38
N ALA A 686 61.59 -1.28 -1.23
CA ALA A 686 62.64 -0.74 -0.37
C ALA A 686 63.58 -1.87 0.11
N SER A 687 62.99 -3.02 0.44
CA SER A 687 63.67 -4.31 0.54
C SER A 687 62.87 -5.38 -0.19
N VAL A 688 63.54 -6.45 -0.61
CA VAL A 688 62.90 -7.56 -1.35
C VAL A 688 63.32 -8.88 -0.72
N ASP A 689 62.36 -9.73 -0.38
CA ASP A 689 62.59 -11.07 0.15
C ASP A 689 61.66 -12.06 -0.56
N ILE A 690 62.26 -12.99 -1.30
CA ILE A 690 61.55 -14.02 -2.07
C ILE A 690 62.04 -15.39 -1.63
N LEU A 691 61.10 -16.23 -1.16
CA LEU A 691 61.36 -17.62 -0.77
C LEU A 691 60.40 -18.53 -1.53
N SER A 692 60.94 -19.41 -2.36
CA SER A 692 60.13 -20.33 -3.17
C SER A 692 60.83 -21.66 -3.41
N THR A 693 60.15 -22.61 -4.04
CA THR A 693 60.77 -23.85 -4.52
C THR A 693 61.72 -23.58 -5.69
N GLY A 694 61.37 -22.63 -6.56
CA GLY A 694 62.22 -22.09 -7.63
C GLY A 694 61.84 -20.65 -7.93
N ILE A 695 62.79 -19.86 -8.44
CA ILE A 695 62.60 -18.42 -8.70
C ILE A 695 62.91 -18.14 -10.17
N SER A 696 62.04 -17.40 -10.87
CA SER A 696 62.27 -16.98 -12.26
C SER A 696 61.85 -15.53 -12.48
N LEU A 697 62.83 -14.62 -12.58
CA LEU A 697 62.67 -13.17 -12.59
C LEU A 697 63.41 -12.55 -13.78
N THR A 698 62.83 -11.51 -14.38
CA THR A 698 63.59 -10.62 -15.27
C THR A 698 64.45 -9.69 -14.42
N SER A 699 63.86 -9.10 -13.38
CA SER A 699 64.60 -8.24 -12.46
C SER A 699 64.07 -8.29 -11.03
N ALA A 700 64.97 -8.12 -10.07
CA ALA A 700 64.66 -7.83 -8.67
C ALA A 700 65.52 -6.65 -8.20
N THR A 701 64.88 -5.63 -7.63
CA THR A 701 65.56 -4.41 -7.18
C THR A 701 65.11 -4.01 -5.78
N ALA A 702 66.05 -3.94 -4.85
CA ALA A 702 65.89 -3.29 -3.55
C ALA A 702 66.47 -1.87 -3.62
N THR A 703 65.63 -0.86 -3.40
CA THR A 703 66.01 0.56 -3.57
C THR A 703 66.66 1.17 -2.33
N ASN A 704 66.43 0.61 -1.13
CA ASN A 704 66.99 1.13 0.12
C ASN A 704 66.93 0.08 1.25
N GLY A 705 67.62 -1.05 1.05
CA GLY A 705 67.53 -2.19 1.96
C GLY A 705 68.06 -3.48 1.35
N ALA A 706 68.02 -4.57 2.11
CA ALA A 706 68.53 -5.86 1.63
C ALA A 706 67.62 -6.49 0.56
N LEU A 707 68.25 -7.27 -0.32
CA LEU A 707 67.60 -8.14 -1.28
C LEU A 707 67.98 -9.60 -0.99
N SER A 708 66.99 -10.49 -0.87
CA SER A 708 67.18 -11.92 -0.65
C SER A 708 66.34 -12.75 -1.62
N LEU A 709 66.98 -13.62 -2.40
CA LEU A 709 66.34 -14.64 -3.24
C LEU A 709 66.74 -16.03 -2.76
N VAL A 710 65.79 -16.83 -2.28
CA VAL A 710 66.04 -18.18 -1.76
C VAL A 710 65.16 -19.21 -2.48
N ALA A 711 65.76 -20.05 -3.32
CA ALA A 711 65.13 -21.23 -3.89
C ALA A 711 65.48 -22.48 -3.07
N THR A 712 64.50 -23.09 -2.42
CA THR A 712 64.70 -24.17 -1.44
C THR A 712 65.01 -25.54 -2.04
N SER A 713 64.59 -25.79 -3.29
CA SER A 713 64.75 -27.09 -3.96
C SER A 713 65.03 -27.01 -5.47
N GLY A 714 64.98 -25.81 -6.05
CA GLY A 714 65.14 -25.57 -7.48
C GLY A 714 66.17 -24.49 -7.81
N ASP A 715 66.10 -24.00 -9.05
CA ASP A 715 66.98 -22.96 -9.59
C ASP A 715 66.49 -21.54 -9.24
N VAL A 716 67.43 -20.59 -9.30
CA VAL A 716 67.15 -19.16 -9.39
C VAL A 716 67.53 -18.69 -10.79
N HIS A 717 66.53 -18.38 -11.60
CA HIS A 717 66.70 -17.70 -12.87
C HIS A 717 66.43 -16.20 -12.70
N ALA A 718 67.43 -15.34 -12.80
CA ALA A 718 67.28 -13.89 -12.71
C ALA A 718 68.24 -13.19 -13.69
N ASP A 719 67.77 -12.27 -14.54
CA ASP A 719 68.69 -11.51 -15.41
C ASP A 719 69.44 -10.44 -14.60
N THR A 720 68.70 -9.66 -13.80
CA THR A 720 69.27 -8.58 -12.98
C THR A 720 68.81 -8.64 -11.54
N VAL A 721 69.76 -8.58 -10.60
CA VAL A 721 69.52 -8.49 -9.17
C VAL A 721 70.29 -7.30 -8.61
N SER A 722 69.61 -6.31 -8.09
CA SER A 722 70.27 -5.10 -7.58
C SER A 722 69.76 -4.67 -6.22
N SER A 723 70.68 -4.23 -5.36
CA SER A 723 70.39 -3.70 -4.04
C SER A 723 71.12 -2.38 -3.85
N THR A 724 70.43 -1.37 -3.33
CA THR A 724 71.02 -0.08 -2.91
C THR A 724 70.88 0.06 -1.39
N ASN A 725 71.97 0.41 -0.72
CA ASN A 725 72.08 0.54 0.74
C ASN A 725 71.74 -0.73 1.54
N GLY A 726 71.75 -1.91 0.91
CA GLY A 726 71.68 -3.20 1.58
C GLY A 726 72.43 -4.28 0.81
N ASP A 727 72.51 -5.47 1.41
CA ASP A 727 73.22 -6.60 0.81
C ASP A 727 72.33 -7.32 -0.22
N ALA A 728 72.93 -7.90 -1.25
CA ALA A 728 72.23 -8.73 -2.24
C ALA A 728 72.60 -10.20 -2.05
N THR A 729 71.64 -11.02 -1.65
CA THR A 729 71.83 -12.46 -1.39
C THR A 729 71.02 -13.30 -2.36
N ILE A 730 71.66 -14.28 -3.00
CA ILE A 730 71.02 -15.31 -3.81
C ILE A 730 71.43 -16.67 -3.26
N THR A 731 70.45 -17.50 -2.90
CA THR A 731 70.65 -18.90 -2.51
C THR A 731 69.79 -19.76 -3.42
N ALA A 732 70.41 -20.55 -4.29
CA ALA A 732 69.74 -21.56 -5.10
C ALA A 732 70.14 -22.96 -4.61
N PHE A 733 69.18 -23.88 -4.57
CA PHE A 733 69.49 -25.29 -4.30
C PHE A 733 70.28 -25.90 -5.45
N ASN A 734 69.89 -25.60 -6.69
CA ASN A 734 70.56 -26.09 -7.91
C ASN A 734 71.39 -24.97 -8.55
N THR A 735 70.82 -24.24 -9.53
CA THR A 735 71.56 -23.31 -10.41
C THR A 735 71.16 -21.86 -10.16
N VAL A 736 72.11 -20.94 -10.29
CA VAL A 736 71.85 -19.50 -10.48
C VAL A 736 72.18 -19.14 -11.94
N ARG A 737 71.23 -18.56 -12.68
CA ARG A 737 71.41 -18.23 -14.11
C ARG A 737 70.54 -17.05 -14.58
N GLY A 738 70.94 -16.36 -15.65
CA GLY A 738 70.04 -15.46 -16.38
C GLY A 738 68.94 -16.21 -17.15
N ARG A 739 67.82 -15.54 -17.45
CA ARG A 739 66.72 -16.05 -18.30
C ARG A 739 67.01 -15.91 -19.79
N ALA A 740 67.80 -14.90 -20.21
CA ALA A 740 68.14 -14.70 -21.62
C ALA A 740 68.99 -15.85 -22.21
N ASN A 741 68.97 -16.08 -23.52
CA ASN A 741 69.83 -17.08 -24.18
C ASN A 741 71.31 -16.68 -24.03
N GLY A 742 72.12 -17.55 -23.39
CA GLY A 742 73.46 -17.23 -22.87
C GLY A 742 73.49 -16.88 -21.37
N GLY A 743 72.33 -16.99 -20.71
CA GLY A 743 71.91 -16.37 -19.46
C GLY A 743 72.94 -16.38 -18.34
N ARG A 744 73.35 -15.17 -17.97
CA ARG A 744 74.21 -14.88 -16.83
C ARG A 744 73.49 -13.87 -15.96
N THR A 745 73.41 -14.11 -14.65
CA THR A 745 72.77 -13.20 -13.71
C THR A 745 73.72 -12.06 -13.37
N ALA A 746 73.31 -10.81 -13.60
CA ALA A 746 74.01 -9.64 -13.09
C ALA A 746 73.55 -9.36 -11.65
N VAL A 747 74.50 -9.21 -10.72
CA VAL A 747 74.21 -8.95 -9.30
C VAL A 747 75.00 -7.74 -8.81
N SER A 748 74.33 -6.76 -8.23
CA SER A 748 74.99 -5.58 -7.68
C SER A 748 74.48 -5.19 -6.29
N ALA A 749 75.38 -4.84 -5.38
CA ALA A 749 75.07 -4.19 -4.11
C ALA A 749 75.84 -2.86 -4.01
N ALA A 750 75.11 -1.74 -4.07
CA ALA A 750 75.65 -0.39 -4.04
C ALA A 750 75.41 0.27 -2.66
N GLY A 751 76.30 1.14 -2.20
CA GLY A 751 76.25 1.78 -0.87
C GLY A 751 77.59 1.64 -0.13
N ALA A 752 77.73 2.05 1.13
CA ALA A 752 78.98 1.84 1.87
C ALA A 752 79.02 0.42 2.50
N ASN A 753 80.09 -0.33 2.23
CA ASN A 753 80.33 -1.69 2.76
C ASN A 753 79.14 -2.64 2.58
N ARG A 754 78.61 -2.76 1.34
CA ARG A 754 77.48 -3.64 1.02
C ARG A 754 77.96 -4.90 0.31
N ASN A 755 77.44 -6.04 0.74
CA ASN A 755 77.90 -7.34 0.27
C ASN A 755 77.01 -7.93 -0.83
N VAL A 756 77.61 -8.70 -1.72
CA VAL A 756 76.93 -9.64 -2.61
C VAL A 756 77.30 -11.05 -2.16
N ALA A 757 76.31 -11.91 -1.90
CA ALA A 757 76.51 -13.30 -1.55
C ALA A 757 75.67 -14.20 -2.46
N ILE A 758 76.32 -15.09 -3.21
CA ILE A 758 75.66 -15.99 -4.15
C ILE A 758 76.04 -17.43 -3.81
N THR A 759 75.06 -18.27 -3.55
CA THR A 759 75.24 -19.69 -3.20
C THR A 759 74.40 -20.57 -4.12
N ALA A 760 75.04 -21.49 -4.83
CA ALA A 760 74.41 -22.55 -5.63
C ALA A 760 74.77 -23.92 -5.02
N THR A 761 73.99 -24.38 -4.03
CA THR A 761 74.39 -25.46 -3.11
C THR A 761 74.81 -26.76 -3.82
N ASN A 762 74.01 -27.24 -4.77
CA ASN A 762 74.24 -28.49 -5.51
C ASN A 762 74.45 -28.30 -7.01
N GLY A 763 74.54 -27.05 -7.49
CA GLY A 763 74.62 -26.77 -8.91
C GLY A 763 75.53 -25.60 -9.25
N GLN A 764 75.27 -24.96 -10.38
CA GLN A 764 76.21 -24.02 -11.00
C GLN A 764 75.76 -22.57 -10.81
N ALA A 765 76.70 -21.66 -10.65
CA ALA A 765 76.42 -20.22 -10.68
C ALA A 765 76.95 -19.63 -12.00
N PHE A 766 76.03 -19.25 -12.90
CA PHE A 766 76.32 -18.55 -14.16
C PHE A 766 76.05 -17.06 -13.99
N LEU A 767 77.12 -16.28 -13.84
CA LEU A 767 77.06 -14.88 -13.44
C LEU A 767 77.62 -13.96 -14.52
N GLY A 768 77.02 -12.78 -14.57
CA GLY A 768 77.44 -11.65 -15.40
C GLY A 768 78.25 -10.69 -14.57
N ALA A 769 77.95 -9.39 -14.66
CA ALA A 769 78.56 -8.40 -13.79
C ALA A 769 78.17 -8.67 -12.32
N VAL A 770 79.18 -8.89 -11.46
CA VAL A 770 79.03 -8.96 -10.02
C VAL A 770 79.75 -7.76 -9.40
N SER A 771 79.02 -6.92 -8.67
CA SER A 771 79.58 -5.68 -8.09
C SER A 771 79.14 -5.50 -6.66
N ALA A 772 80.08 -5.40 -5.73
CA ALA A 772 79.83 -5.07 -4.33
C ALA A 772 80.76 -3.93 -3.91
N THR A 773 80.35 -3.13 -2.93
CA THR A 773 81.22 -2.13 -2.29
C THR A 773 81.87 -2.65 -1.00
N GLY A 774 81.36 -3.76 -0.46
CA GLY A 774 81.99 -4.62 0.52
C GLY A 774 82.47 -5.92 -0.14
N ASN A 775 82.05 -7.06 0.38
CA ASN A 775 82.44 -8.37 -0.13
C ASN A 775 81.56 -8.85 -1.29
N ALA A 776 82.15 -9.47 -2.30
CA ALA A 776 81.45 -10.21 -3.35
C ALA A 776 81.85 -11.69 -3.28
N ASP A 777 81.01 -12.51 -2.67
CA ASP A 777 81.26 -13.93 -2.40
C ASP A 777 80.37 -14.83 -3.26
N VAL A 778 80.98 -15.79 -3.95
CA VAL A 778 80.27 -16.76 -4.80
C VAL A 778 80.66 -18.19 -4.44
N THR A 779 79.68 -19.03 -4.15
CA THR A 779 79.87 -20.46 -3.86
C THR A 779 79.01 -21.32 -4.78
N GLY A 780 79.57 -22.39 -5.35
CA GLY A 780 78.80 -23.35 -6.14
C GLY A 780 79.53 -24.65 -6.43
N SER A 781 78.82 -25.63 -7.01
CA SER A 781 79.46 -26.83 -7.57
C SER A 781 80.31 -26.49 -8.80
N SER A 782 79.96 -25.44 -9.54
CA SER A 782 80.81 -24.76 -10.51
C SER A 782 80.46 -23.27 -10.51
N VAL A 783 81.43 -22.40 -10.72
CA VAL A 783 81.22 -20.95 -10.81
C VAL A 783 81.76 -20.47 -12.15
N ASP A 784 80.89 -19.83 -12.93
CA ASP A 784 81.22 -19.26 -14.22
C ASP A 784 80.78 -17.79 -14.25
N VAL A 785 81.74 -16.86 -14.20
CA VAL A 785 81.51 -15.41 -14.23
C VAL A 785 82.11 -14.83 -15.51
N SER A 786 81.32 -14.08 -16.27
CA SER A 786 81.83 -13.37 -17.44
C SER A 786 81.19 -12.00 -17.61
N SER A 787 82.02 -10.96 -17.65
CA SER A 787 81.60 -9.56 -17.66
C SER A 787 82.69 -8.61 -18.15
N THR A 788 82.36 -7.34 -18.34
CA THR A 788 83.32 -6.24 -18.56
C THR A 788 84.05 -5.92 -17.25
N GLY A 789 85.01 -6.78 -16.87
CA GLY A 789 85.73 -6.78 -15.59
C GLY A 789 85.07 -7.70 -14.57
N VAL A 790 85.88 -8.45 -13.80
CA VAL A 790 85.41 -9.37 -12.76
C VAL A 790 86.09 -8.99 -11.44
N SER A 791 85.33 -8.70 -10.39
CA SER A 791 85.87 -8.39 -9.07
C SER A 791 85.12 -9.16 -8.00
N LEU A 792 85.76 -10.18 -7.44
CA LEU A 792 85.21 -11.04 -6.39
C LEU A 792 86.12 -11.03 -5.17
N THR A 793 85.54 -11.01 -3.98
CA THR A 793 86.28 -11.22 -2.73
C THR A 793 86.59 -12.70 -2.57
N SER A 794 85.59 -13.56 -2.76
CA SER A 794 85.82 -15.01 -2.76
C SER A 794 85.01 -15.76 -3.81
N ALA A 795 85.62 -16.81 -4.36
CA ALA A 795 84.98 -17.77 -5.24
C ALA A 795 85.32 -19.19 -4.80
N THR A 796 84.33 -19.91 -4.27
CA THR A 796 84.49 -21.28 -3.76
C THR A 796 83.76 -22.28 -4.64
N VAL A 797 84.51 -23.24 -5.18
CA VAL A 797 83.99 -24.32 -6.02
C VAL A 797 84.17 -25.68 -5.35
N THR A 798 83.07 -26.39 -5.13
CA THR A 798 83.07 -27.63 -4.35
C THR A 798 83.42 -28.88 -5.16
N ASN A 799 83.01 -28.99 -6.43
CA ASN A 799 83.18 -30.22 -7.23
C ASN A 799 83.48 -30.03 -8.74
N GLY A 800 83.53 -28.80 -9.26
CA GLY A 800 83.63 -28.48 -10.68
C GLY A 800 84.62 -27.35 -10.99
N ASN A 801 84.38 -26.60 -12.08
CA ASN A 801 85.31 -25.58 -12.56
C ASN A 801 85.02 -24.19 -11.97
N LEU A 802 86.09 -23.41 -11.78
CA LEU A 802 86.03 -21.97 -11.56
C LEU A 802 86.45 -21.28 -12.87
N SER A 803 85.55 -20.54 -13.50
CA SER A 803 85.79 -19.81 -14.75
C SER A 803 85.49 -18.33 -14.53
N LEU A 804 86.52 -17.48 -14.61
CA LEU A 804 86.41 -16.02 -14.49
C LEU A 804 86.93 -15.38 -15.77
N VAL A 805 86.04 -14.79 -16.58
CA VAL A 805 86.37 -14.24 -17.89
C VAL A 805 86.02 -12.76 -17.94
N ALA A 806 87.01 -11.87 -17.87
CA ALA A 806 86.82 -10.46 -18.18
C ALA A 806 86.85 -10.25 -19.70
N THR A 807 85.72 -9.86 -20.29
CA THR A 807 85.62 -9.57 -21.74
C THR A 807 86.32 -8.27 -22.12
N SER A 808 86.59 -7.41 -21.14
CA SER A 808 87.44 -6.22 -21.19
C SER A 808 87.72 -5.75 -19.76
N GLY A 809 88.97 -5.45 -19.38
CA GLY A 809 89.36 -5.02 -18.03
C GLY A 809 89.91 -6.16 -17.15
N ASP A 810 90.16 -5.89 -15.87
CA ASP A 810 90.85 -6.82 -14.97
C ASP A 810 89.95 -7.92 -14.38
N VAL A 811 90.57 -9.06 -14.04
CA VAL A 811 90.01 -10.09 -13.15
C VAL A 811 90.70 -9.95 -11.78
N LEU A 812 89.95 -9.49 -10.78
CA LEU A 812 90.39 -9.36 -9.39
C LEU A 812 89.69 -10.42 -8.53
N LEU A 813 90.48 -11.28 -7.89
CA LEU A 813 90.01 -12.32 -6.96
C LEU A 813 90.94 -12.37 -5.75
N ASP A 814 90.41 -12.14 -4.55
CA ASP A 814 91.20 -12.18 -3.32
C ASP A 814 91.42 -13.63 -2.84
N THR A 815 90.34 -14.43 -2.76
CA THR A 815 90.42 -15.86 -2.40
C THR A 815 89.65 -16.78 -3.36
N GLY A 816 90.36 -17.66 -4.06
CA GLY A 816 89.78 -18.69 -4.92
C GLY A 816 90.10 -20.10 -4.43
N SER A 817 89.11 -20.99 -4.41
CA SER A 817 89.31 -22.41 -4.09
C SER A 817 88.50 -23.30 -5.04
N ALA A 818 89.16 -24.28 -5.67
CA ALA A 818 88.51 -25.30 -6.51
C ALA A 818 88.95 -26.68 -6.03
N ALA A 819 88.06 -27.39 -5.31
CA ALA A 819 88.46 -28.60 -4.60
C ALA A 819 88.72 -29.81 -5.53
N ASN A 820 88.19 -29.83 -6.77
CA ASN A 820 88.28 -30.97 -7.70
C ASN A 820 88.15 -30.60 -9.21
N GLY A 821 88.50 -29.39 -9.63
CA GLY A 821 88.34 -28.96 -11.03
C GLY A 821 89.34 -27.88 -11.47
N ASN A 822 89.25 -27.45 -12.73
CA ASN A 822 90.17 -26.47 -13.30
C ASN A 822 89.75 -25.04 -12.94
N ALA A 823 90.72 -24.21 -12.55
CA ALA A 823 90.56 -22.77 -12.43
C ALA A 823 91.05 -22.08 -13.71
N THR A 824 90.15 -21.39 -14.41
CA THR A 824 90.46 -20.61 -15.62
C THR A 824 90.21 -19.14 -15.34
N LEU A 825 91.28 -18.34 -15.35
CA LEU A 825 91.21 -16.88 -15.28
C LEU A 825 91.66 -16.34 -16.62
N LEU A 826 90.78 -15.62 -17.32
CA LEU A 826 91.04 -15.04 -18.62
C LEU A 826 90.67 -13.56 -18.63
N ALA A 827 91.68 -12.69 -18.84
CA ALA A 827 91.48 -11.27 -19.09
C ALA A 827 91.85 -11.00 -20.56
N ALA A 828 90.93 -10.38 -21.31
CA ALA A 828 91.11 -10.03 -22.72
C ALA A 828 91.74 -8.65 -22.91
#